data_AF-A0A117SH38-F1
#
_entry.id   AF-A0A117SH38-F1
#
_cell.length_a   1.000
_cell.length_b   1.000
_cell.length_c   1.000
_cell.angle_alpha   90.00
_cell.angle_beta   90.00
_cell.angle_gamma   90.00
#
_symmetry.space_group_name_H-M   'P 1'
#
loop_
_entity.id
_entity.type
_entity.pdbx_description
1 polymer ?
#
loop_
_entity_poly.entity_id
_entity_poly.type
_entity_poly.pdbx_seq_one_letter_code
_entity_poly.pdbx_strand_id
1 'polypeptide(L)'
;MSTRKKLGIDFGNIDSINTREDRIQYINFKLASLGLPIYRSNDTNNATNTYFIDLFEDIIKDYKEKTRMVDVNEVGIHRRINQFFSTFFYESPTPLKGVEDSLTLDHYGLAREMSLPPDGNTFTNAYISSYRIKQGVLHNPRNDRRTTEGSFHIVEGGLAIPYDKKAVPKEAFVKLYQSAINPPEELKVLPFTVNQAQPAKTFVSLMIKPIVSPKVPGVLDEKTMEVLFVAPGSLVSNLDFIESVFGNMGDPSFHSNDSGLDVDNWSGHTGYILLAPHLTTMKKVDLGLPHYNDATERQRRDGMCYQDENECYNEGNAFKLTCRDKSGVAVTLIADNYFGYSKKEIKTQISFAANLFGNVEEEHAGGTIAYPQKNLGVHYNAVEDNRLSSYSFDEVIEHYGGMMYLQEDHYGIDKRNKQIIYLPENVKIDLYKTEIKWLYNETIRTLKLMPNYFYVLPNGERIHMEKHPEAPIWKLIGTEAEGTFCHKPCTVSGGGKSEISKSISNSIIYGTYYVNDLAKDLDNVEAILNYDYRRRWKDYPDRTRPSRVILSIDRTLGSVIKLLTPSTAYTDEFNAYIEAIPNHVKALVFMVKRFYRQSWGSDWRKHFSVDLINGKPGNELKFDNRKIRPSYLRVGFRDEQAWRIFKLRMDFMPSEKIQMEDDITASVMVPHNQLPYINPEYTNGSFKFTTNCEYRFFQRPDDAIHKGYDKQAEKDLSSNNLFATNYQPLTKADVEEIKNDVMGYIAYTDPVKAHIEAFLKSDDAYCVVSSEPRIVNGVPSKNPRYLEHRSDFIDPLKIYLSEVGVHFSR
;
A
#
# COMPACT_ATOMS: atom_id res chain seq x y z
N MET A 1 19.45 10.46 -2.37
CA MET A 1 18.48 11.37 -3.02
C MET A 1 17.20 11.45 -2.18
N SER A 2 16.65 12.64 -1.91
CA SER A 2 15.44 12.79 -1.08
C SER A 2 14.19 12.21 -1.76
N THR A 3 13.24 11.71 -0.96
CA THR A 3 11.93 11.22 -1.46
C THR A 3 11.21 12.27 -2.31
N ARG A 4 11.35 13.55 -1.92
CA ARG A 4 10.87 14.72 -2.66
C ARG A 4 11.33 14.73 -4.12
N LYS A 5 12.63 14.48 -4.36
CA LYS A 5 13.19 14.44 -5.72
C LYS A 5 12.79 13.16 -6.47
N LYS A 6 12.72 12.02 -5.77
CA LYS A 6 12.36 10.72 -6.36
C LYS A 6 10.90 10.65 -6.82
N LEU A 7 9.97 11.29 -6.10
CA LEU A 7 8.52 11.16 -6.30
C LEU A 7 7.82 12.46 -6.68
N GLY A 8 8.52 13.59 -6.72
CA GLY A 8 7.95 14.90 -7.10
C GLY A 8 6.81 15.39 -6.21
N ILE A 9 6.69 14.84 -4.99
CA ILE A 9 5.65 15.15 -4.00
C ILE A 9 6.26 15.36 -2.61
N ASP A 10 5.61 16.17 -1.79
CA ASP A 10 6.00 16.40 -0.40
C ASP A 10 5.30 15.42 0.55
N PHE A 11 5.91 15.13 1.70
CA PHE A 11 5.36 14.19 2.67
C PHE A 11 4.00 14.70 3.20
N GLY A 12 2.98 13.84 3.17
CA GLY A 12 1.60 14.22 3.49
C GLY A 12 0.87 15.04 2.41
N ASN A 13 1.49 15.31 1.25
CA ASN A 13 0.86 16.00 0.13
C ASN A 13 1.00 15.19 -1.17
N ILE A 14 -0.11 14.84 -1.79
CA ILE A 14 -0.13 14.03 -3.03
C ILE A 14 0.00 14.88 -4.30
N ASP A 15 -0.10 16.20 -4.20
CA ASP A 15 0.01 17.12 -5.33
C ASP A 15 1.45 17.29 -5.79
N SER A 16 1.62 17.46 -7.11
CA SER A 16 2.94 17.69 -7.73
C SER A 16 3.54 19.01 -7.27
N ILE A 17 4.84 19.00 -6.96
CA ILE A 17 5.60 20.20 -6.55
C ILE A 17 5.74 21.19 -7.71
N ASN A 18 5.95 20.68 -8.93
CA ASN A 18 6.15 21.52 -10.12
C ASN A 18 4.84 21.76 -10.85
N THR A 19 4.70 22.93 -11.47
CA THR A 19 3.53 23.23 -12.29
C THR A 19 3.57 22.46 -13.61
N ARG A 20 2.43 22.40 -14.30
CA ARG A 20 2.36 21.80 -15.63
C ARG A 20 3.15 22.60 -16.66
N GLU A 21 3.13 23.93 -16.57
CA GLU A 21 3.85 24.83 -17.47
C GLU A 21 5.37 24.61 -17.37
N ASP A 22 5.91 24.50 -16.15
CA ASP A 22 7.33 24.20 -15.92
C ASP A 22 7.75 22.89 -16.59
N ARG A 23 6.92 21.85 -16.47
CA ARG A 23 7.18 20.55 -17.12
C ARG A 23 7.18 20.66 -18.63
N ILE A 24 6.20 21.35 -19.21
CA ILE A 24 6.11 21.54 -20.68
C ILE A 24 7.35 22.26 -21.20
N GLN A 25 7.78 23.34 -20.54
CA GLN A 25 8.99 24.08 -20.91
C GLN A 25 10.24 23.19 -20.84
N TYR A 26 10.37 22.43 -19.75
CA TYR A 26 11.51 21.54 -19.56
C TYR A 26 11.55 20.40 -20.59
N ILE A 27 10.40 19.80 -20.93
CA ILE A 27 10.29 18.78 -21.97
C ILE A 27 10.70 19.35 -23.33
N ASN A 28 10.21 20.54 -23.68
CA ASN A 28 10.60 21.23 -24.91
C ASN A 28 12.11 21.49 -24.98
N PHE A 29 12.73 21.89 -23.87
CA PHE A 29 14.18 22.07 -23.80
C PHE A 29 14.93 20.75 -24.05
N LYS A 30 14.50 19.65 -23.41
CA LYS A 30 15.06 18.30 -23.60
C LYS A 30 14.92 17.81 -25.05
N LEU A 31 13.76 18.03 -25.68
CA LEU A 31 13.54 17.68 -27.08
C LEU A 31 14.45 18.51 -28.00
N ALA A 32 14.53 19.82 -27.78
CA ALA A 32 15.38 20.71 -28.55
C ALA A 32 16.88 20.34 -28.44
N SER A 33 17.34 19.99 -27.23
CA SER A 33 18.74 19.58 -26.99
C SER A 33 19.09 18.24 -27.62
N LEU A 34 18.10 17.36 -27.86
CA LEU A 34 18.26 16.13 -28.65
C LEU A 34 18.08 16.36 -30.16
N GLY A 35 17.67 17.57 -30.59
CA GLY A 35 17.36 17.85 -31.99
C GLY A 35 16.07 17.21 -32.47
N LEU A 36 15.17 16.90 -31.55
CA LEU A 36 13.84 16.41 -31.82
C LEU A 36 12.86 17.59 -31.98
N PRO A 37 11.78 17.40 -32.75
CA PRO A 37 10.66 18.36 -32.79
C PRO A 37 10.13 18.68 -31.38
N ILE A 38 9.79 19.95 -31.16
CA ILE A 38 9.21 20.43 -29.90
C ILE A 38 7.71 20.69 -30.04
N TYR A 39 7.00 20.79 -28.92
CA TYR A 39 5.64 21.29 -28.91
C TYR A 39 5.64 22.83 -29.07
N ARG A 40 4.92 23.33 -30.09
CA ARG A 40 4.63 24.75 -30.27
C ARG A 40 3.13 24.98 -30.05
N SER A 41 2.79 25.89 -29.13
CA SER A 41 1.40 26.29 -28.88
C SER A 41 0.87 27.13 -30.03
N ASN A 42 -0.36 26.86 -30.45
CA ASN A 42 -1.10 27.69 -31.42
C ASN A 42 -1.85 28.86 -30.76
N ASP A 43 -1.89 28.92 -29.43
CA ASP A 43 -2.54 29.99 -28.67
C ASP A 43 -1.58 31.17 -28.51
N THR A 44 -1.94 32.32 -29.11
CA THR A 44 -1.15 33.56 -29.09
C THR A 44 -0.97 34.14 -27.69
N ASN A 45 -1.84 33.79 -26.73
CA ASN A 45 -1.71 34.22 -25.33
C ASN A 45 -0.79 33.30 -24.49
N ASN A 46 -0.49 32.10 -24.98
CA ASN A 46 0.41 31.09 -24.36
C ASN A 46 1.73 30.91 -25.13
N ALA A 47 2.11 31.91 -25.95
CA ALA A 47 3.31 31.88 -26.79
C ALA A 47 4.64 31.90 -26.01
N THR A 48 4.60 32.10 -24.69
CA THR A 48 5.77 32.17 -23.80
C THR A 48 6.60 30.88 -23.78
N ASN A 49 5.98 29.71 -23.93
CA ASN A 49 6.68 28.42 -23.89
C ASN A 49 7.63 28.22 -25.10
N THR A 50 7.25 28.72 -26.27
CA THR A 50 8.08 28.61 -27.48
C THR A 50 9.14 29.70 -27.52
N TYR A 51 8.78 30.91 -27.05
CA TYR A 51 9.71 32.05 -26.94
C TYR A 51 10.96 31.73 -26.11
N PHE A 52 10.80 30.97 -25.02
CA PHE A 52 11.95 30.58 -24.19
C PHE A 52 12.94 29.71 -24.98
N ILE A 53 12.47 28.70 -25.73
CA ILE A 53 13.38 27.86 -26.52
C ILE A 53 14.06 28.66 -27.64
N ASP A 54 13.31 29.52 -28.32
CA ASP A 54 13.85 30.37 -29.38
C ASP A 54 14.89 31.37 -28.81
N LEU A 55 14.72 31.86 -27.57
CA LEU A 55 15.70 32.71 -26.88
C LEU A 55 17.01 31.97 -26.52
N PHE A 56 16.92 30.68 -26.18
CA PHE A 56 18.06 29.84 -25.77
C PHE A 56 18.68 29.04 -26.93
N GLU A 57 18.29 29.30 -28.18
CA GLU A 57 18.68 28.48 -29.34
C GLU A 57 20.20 28.32 -29.46
N ASP A 58 20.97 29.40 -29.32
CA ASP A 58 22.43 29.36 -29.42
C ASP A 58 23.08 28.57 -28.27
N ILE A 59 22.52 28.65 -27.06
CA ILE A 59 22.98 27.87 -25.90
C ILE A 59 22.67 26.38 -26.10
N ILE A 60 21.51 26.05 -26.68
CA ILE A 60 21.13 24.67 -26.99
C ILE A 60 22.05 24.10 -28.08
N LYS A 61 22.42 24.90 -29.10
CA LYS A 61 23.39 24.51 -30.12
C LYS A 61 24.78 24.26 -29.54
N ASP A 62 25.28 25.16 -28.69
CA ASP A 62 26.55 24.99 -27.99
C ASP A 62 26.54 23.73 -27.09
N TYR A 63 25.46 23.51 -26.34
CA TYR A 63 25.26 22.31 -25.54
C TYR A 63 25.31 21.02 -26.37
N LYS A 64 24.66 21.02 -27.54
CA LYS A 64 24.70 19.89 -28.48
C LYS A 64 26.11 19.58 -28.98
N GLU A 65 26.85 20.58 -29.43
CA GLU A 65 28.22 20.38 -29.92
C GLU A 65 29.13 19.83 -28.82
N LYS A 66 28.98 20.31 -27.59
CA LYS A 66 29.71 19.77 -26.43
C LYS A 66 29.31 18.34 -26.08
N THR A 67 28.03 18.01 -26.17
CA THR A 67 27.52 16.66 -25.84
C THR A 67 28.04 15.60 -26.82
N ARG A 68 28.29 15.97 -28.10
CA ARG A 68 28.93 15.07 -29.08
C ARG A 68 30.34 14.61 -28.68
N MET A 69 31.00 15.30 -27.75
CA MET A 69 32.32 14.92 -27.26
C MET A 69 32.27 13.86 -26.14
N VAL A 70 31.09 13.57 -25.59
CA VAL A 70 30.89 12.62 -24.49
C VAL A 70 30.23 11.36 -25.03
N ASP A 71 30.93 10.23 -24.93
CA ASP A 71 30.33 8.93 -25.21
C ASP A 71 29.61 8.39 -23.97
N VAL A 72 28.29 8.61 -23.91
CA VAL A 72 27.44 8.14 -22.80
C VAL A 72 27.46 6.61 -22.69
N ASN A 73 27.77 5.88 -23.78
CA ASN A 73 27.81 4.42 -23.79
C ASN A 73 28.96 3.84 -22.95
N GLU A 74 29.97 4.66 -22.66
CA GLU A 74 31.15 4.29 -21.88
C GLU A 74 31.05 4.76 -20.42
N VAL A 75 29.89 5.25 -19.99
CA VAL A 75 29.65 5.75 -18.63
C VAL A 75 28.68 4.87 -17.86
N GLY A 76 28.98 4.65 -16.57
CA GLY A 76 28.09 4.06 -15.58
C GLY A 76 27.34 2.81 -16.04
N ILE A 77 26.01 2.87 -15.98
CA ILE A 77 25.12 1.74 -16.28
C ILE A 77 25.19 1.31 -17.75
N HIS A 78 25.35 2.27 -18.68
CA HIS A 78 25.44 1.97 -20.11
C HIS A 78 26.67 1.12 -20.42
N ARG A 79 27.83 1.48 -19.83
CA ARG A 79 29.07 0.70 -19.98
C ARG A 79 28.90 -0.73 -19.51
N ARG A 80 28.27 -0.94 -18.34
CA ARG A 80 28.05 -2.28 -17.77
C ARG A 80 27.15 -3.15 -18.64
N ILE A 81 26.10 -2.57 -19.20
CA ILE A 81 25.19 -3.26 -20.14
C ILE A 81 25.92 -3.62 -21.44
N ASN A 82 26.68 -2.69 -22.02
CA ASN A 82 27.42 -2.92 -23.26
C ASN A 82 28.55 -3.95 -23.08
N GLN A 83 29.24 -3.93 -21.93
CA GLN A 83 30.25 -4.92 -21.59
C GLN A 83 29.64 -6.32 -21.43
N PHE A 84 28.45 -6.42 -20.84
CA PHE A 84 27.73 -7.70 -20.78
C PHE A 84 27.39 -8.21 -22.18
N PHE A 85 26.84 -7.37 -23.06
CA PHE A 85 26.53 -7.78 -24.43
C PHE A 85 27.76 -8.23 -25.21
N SER A 86 28.86 -7.48 -25.15
CA SER A 86 30.10 -7.81 -25.87
C SER A 86 30.70 -9.13 -25.38
N THR A 87 30.62 -9.40 -24.07
CA THR A 87 31.14 -10.64 -23.48
C THR A 87 30.21 -11.83 -23.77
N PHE A 88 28.91 -11.69 -23.56
CA PHE A 88 27.95 -12.79 -23.66
C PHE A 88 27.72 -13.25 -25.11
N PHE A 89 27.82 -12.30 -26.05
CA PHE A 89 27.60 -12.51 -27.49
C PHE A 89 28.88 -12.27 -28.31
N TYR A 90 30.06 -12.60 -27.78
CA TYR A 90 31.35 -12.38 -28.45
C TYR A 90 31.47 -13.05 -29.84
N GLU A 91 30.74 -14.15 -30.07
CA GLU A 91 30.69 -14.87 -31.35
C GLU A 91 29.67 -14.28 -32.34
N SER A 92 28.83 -13.35 -31.90
CA SER A 92 27.83 -12.74 -32.76
C SER A 92 28.51 -11.87 -33.81
N PRO A 93 28.18 -12.04 -35.11
CA PRO A 93 28.75 -11.21 -36.17
C PRO A 93 28.27 -9.75 -36.07
N THR A 94 27.18 -9.50 -35.34
CA THR A 94 26.67 -8.16 -35.05
C THR A 94 26.81 -7.89 -33.55
N PRO A 95 27.70 -6.95 -33.16
CA PRO A 95 27.82 -6.53 -31.77
C PRO A 95 26.49 -5.97 -31.27
N LEU A 96 26.02 -6.48 -30.13
CA LEU A 96 24.85 -5.92 -29.46
C LEU A 96 25.29 -4.80 -28.53
N LYS A 97 24.45 -3.77 -28.43
CA LYS A 97 24.59 -2.65 -27.48
C LYS A 97 23.22 -2.24 -26.97
N GLY A 98 23.19 -1.59 -25.80
CA GLY A 98 21.99 -0.91 -25.30
C GLY A 98 21.49 0.16 -26.27
N VAL A 99 20.23 0.56 -26.13
CA VAL A 99 19.68 1.71 -26.87
C VAL A 99 20.47 2.97 -26.52
N GLU A 100 21.18 3.52 -27.50
CA GLU A 100 22.07 4.69 -27.35
C GLU A 100 21.26 6.01 -27.36
N ASP A 101 20.41 6.20 -28.38
CA ASP A 101 19.62 7.42 -28.58
C ASP A 101 18.27 7.36 -27.87
N SER A 102 18.21 7.87 -26.64
CA SER A 102 16.96 7.98 -25.87
C SER A 102 16.83 9.32 -25.14
N LEU A 103 15.58 9.78 -24.99
CA LEU A 103 15.23 10.86 -24.09
C LEU A 103 15.23 10.34 -22.65
N THR A 104 16.24 10.73 -21.88
CA THR A 104 16.37 10.37 -20.46
C THR A 104 15.36 11.13 -19.59
N LEU A 105 14.64 10.40 -18.73
CA LEU A 105 13.76 10.94 -17.68
C LEU A 105 14.56 11.22 -16.41
N ASP A 106 15.00 12.45 -16.23
CA ASP A 106 15.86 12.86 -15.12
C ASP A 106 15.13 13.59 -13.98
N HIS A 107 13.83 13.86 -14.17
CA HIS A 107 12.95 14.44 -13.15
C HIS A 107 11.60 13.72 -13.11
N TYR A 108 11.07 13.57 -11.90
CA TYR A 108 9.75 12.96 -11.68
C TYR A 108 8.64 13.75 -12.39
N GLY A 109 7.72 13.03 -13.04
CA GLY A 109 6.49 13.59 -13.61
C GLY A 109 6.63 14.04 -15.07
N LEU A 110 7.84 14.04 -15.62
CA LEU A 110 8.04 14.28 -17.06
C LEU A 110 7.40 13.17 -17.90
N ALA A 111 7.52 11.91 -17.47
CA ALA A 111 6.92 10.78 -18.17
C ALA A 111 5.39 10.90 -18.25
N ARG A 112 4.77 11.31 -17.14
CA ARG A 112 3.32 11.56 -17.07
C ARG A 112 2.89 12.65 -18.04
N GLU A 113 3.57 13.79 -18.04
CA GLU A 113 3.22 14.90 -18.94
C GLU A 113 3.45 14.52 -20.40
N MET A 114 4.50 13.75 -20.70
CA MET A 114 4.79 13.30 -22.06
C MET A 114 3.84 12.20 -22.59
N SER A 115 3.04 11.59 -21.71
CA SER A 115 2.10 10.52 -22.08
C SER A 115 0.89 11.02 -22.86
N LEU A 116 0.69 12.34 -22.94
CA LEU A 116 -0.42 13.01 -23.62
C LEU A 116 0.07 14.31 -24.29
N PRO A 117 -0.58 14.76 -25.38
CA PRO A 117 -0.27 16.07 -25.96
C PRO A 117 -0.60 17.22 -24.99
N PRO A 118 0.18 18.32 -24.97
CA PRO A 118 -0.12 19.48 -24.13
C PRO A 118 -1.45 20.17 -24.44
N ASP A 119 -1.86 20.15 -25.70
CA ASP A 119 -3.10 20.75 -26.23
C ASP A 119 -4.24 19.74 -26.40
N GLY A 120 -4.14 18.56 -25.78
CA GLY A 120 -5.16 17.54 -25.88
C GLY A 120 -5.32 16.69 -24.62
N ASN A 121 -6.49 16.04 -24.54
CA ASN A 121 -6.85 15.19 -23.41
C ASN A 121 -6.76 13.70 -23.76
N THR A 122 -6.33 13.33 -24.97
CA THR A 122 -6.35 11.95 -25.45
C THR A 122 -5.14 11.64 -26.32
N PHE A 123 -4.67 10.41 -26.25
CA PHE A 123 -3.74 9.81 -27.21
C PHE A 123 -4.16 8.37 -27.47
N THR A 124 -4.12 7.89 -28.72
CA THR A 124 -4.48 6.50 -29.03
C THR A 124 -3.65 5.97 -30.20
N ASN A 125 -3.18 4.73 -30.06
CA ASN A 125 -2.60 3.94 -31.14
C ASN A 125 -3.03 2.46 -31.01
N ALA A 126 -2.43 1.56 -31.79
CA ALA A 126 -2.76 0.13 -31.75
C ALA A 126 -2.45 -0.58 -30.41
N TYR A 127 -1.67 0.05 -29.53
CA TYR A 127 -1.17 -0.54 -28.28
C TYR A 127 -1.77 0.08 -27.03
N ILE A 128 -2.22 1.34 -27.07
CA ILE A 128 -2.71 2.05 -25.89
C ILE A 128 -3.69 3.17 -26.23
N SER A 129 -4.67 3.37 -25.36
CA SER A 129 -5.53 4.56 -25.30
C SER A 129 -5.32 5.28 -23.97
N SER A 130 -4.84 6.51 -24.02
CA SER A 130 -4.52 7.35 -22.87
C SER A 130 -5.46 8.54 -22.80
N TYR A 131 -5.84 8.93 -21.58
CA TYR A 131 -6.76 10.04 -21.30
C TYR A 131 -6.24 10.89 -20.15
N ARG A 132 -6.31 12.20 -20.32
CA ARG A 132 -6.24 13.15 -19.20
C ARG A 132 -7.59 13.13 -18.51
N ILE A 133 -7.59 12.76 -17.24
CA ILE A 133 -8.80 12.69 -16.41
C ILE A 133 -8.71 13.74 -15.30
N LYS A 134 -9.85 14.19 -14.78
CA LYS A 134 -9.91 15.18 -13.69
C LYS A 134 -8.93 14.91 -12.56
N GLN A 135 -8.86 13.66 -12.13
CA GLN A 135 -8.07 13.24 -10.98
C GLN A 135 -6.63 12.81 -11.33
N GLY A 136 -6.20 12.86 -12.60
CA GLY A 136 -4.87 12.39 -13.01
C GLY A 136 -4.81 11.87 -14.44
N VAL A 137 -4.33 10.63 -14.62
CA VAL A 137 -4.19 9.98 -15.93
C VAL A 137 -4.81 8.58 -15.96
N LEU A 138 -5.45 8.25 -17.08
CA LEU A 138 -5.99 6.93 -17.38
C LEU A 138 -5.27 6.37 -18.60
N HIS A 139 -4.77 5.14 -18.49
CA HIS A 139 -4.12 4.44 -19.60
C HIS A 139 -4.73 3.06 -19.79
N ASN A 140 -5.31 2.79 -20.95
CA ASN A 140 -5.93 1.52 -21.31
C ASN A 140 -5.08 0.83 -22.40
N PRO A 141 -4.15 -0.07 -22.03
CA PRO A 141 -3.35 -0.83 -23.01
C PRO A 141 -4.22 -1.81 -23.80
N ARG A 142 -3.70 -2.31 -24.92
CA ARG A 142 -4.42 -3.28 -25.78
C ARG A 142 -4.86 -4.50 -24.97
N ASN A 143 -3.93 -5.11 -24.23
CA ASN A 143 -4.21 -6.22 -23.33
C ASN A 143 -4.53 -5.68 -21.93
N ASP A 144 -5.69 -6.04 -21.38
CA ASP A 144 -6.16 -5.54 -20.08
C ASP A 144 -5.54 -6.30 -18.89
N ARG A 145 -4.82 -7.40 -19.13
CA ARG A 145 -4.22 -8.25 -18.08
C ARG A 145 -3.00 -9.00 -18.57
N ARG A 146 -2.26 -9.53 -17.60
CA ARG A 146 -1.06 -10.34 -17.81
C ARG A 146 -1.42 -11.81 -18.10
N THR A 147 -0.65 -12.44 -18.99
CA THR A 147 -0.66 -13.90 -19.21
C THR A 147 0.56 -14.51 -18.53
N THR A 148 0.37 -15.59 -17.78
CA THR A 148 1.45 -16.30 -17.06
C THR A 148 1.89 -17.58 -17.76
N GLU A 149 0.96 -18.26 -18.42
CA GLU A 149 1.24 -19.52 -19.10
C GLU A 149 2.11 -19.27 -20.34
N GLY A 150 3.24 -19.96 -20.41
CA GLY A 150 4.15 -19.91 -21.57
C GLY A 150 4.80 -18.55 -21.84
N SER A 151 4.70 -17.55 -20.95
CA SER A 151 5.14 -16.18 -21.22
C SER A 151 6.55 -15.83 -20.73
N PHE A 152 7.25 -16.71 -20.00
CA PHE A 152 8.60 -16.45 -19.49
C PHE A 152 9.64 -17.33 -20.18
N HIS A 153 10.46 -16.70 -21.02
CA HIS A 153 11.52 -17.30 -21.81
C HIS A 153 12.90 -16.86 -21.29
N ILE A 154 13.89 -17.72 -21.48
CA ILE A 154 15.24 -17.50 -20.98
C ILE A 154 16.27 -17.90 -22.04
N VAL A 155 17.28 -17.04 -22.25
CA VAL A 155 18.36 -17.27 -23.21
C VAL A 155 19.36 -18.32 -22.70
N GLU A 156 19.80 -19.19 -23.59
CA GLU A 156 20.86 -20.18 -23.36
C GLU A 156 22.26 -19.57 -23.18
N GLY A 157 23.16 -20.31 -22.55
CA GLY A 157 24.57 -19.94 -22.37
C GLY A 157 24.89 -19.03 -21.18
N GLY A 158 23.89 -18.70 -20.36
CA GLY A 158 24.07 -18.02 -19.07
C GLY A 158 23.89 -18.96 -17.87
N LEU A 159 23.21 -18.48 -16.82
CA LEU A 159 22.81 -19.35 -15.71
C LEU A 159 21.80 -20.41 -16.15
N ALA A 160 21.78 -21.53 -15.42
CA ALA A 160 20.88 -22.66 -15.68
C ALA A 160 19.42 -22.21 -15.88
N ILE A 161 18.75 -22.83 -16.86
CA ILE A 161 17.37 -22.51 -17.21
C ILE A 161 16.44 -23.43 -16.41
N PRO A 162 15.54 -22.89 -15.56
CA PRO A 162 14.57 -23.72 -14.85
C PRO A 162 13.70 -24.53 -15.82
N TYR A 163 13.32 -25.73 -15.39
CA TYR A 163 12.61 -26.69 -16.25
C TYR A 163 11.28 -26.14 -16.79
N ASP A 164 10.59 -25.32 -16.00
CA ASP A 164 9.29 -24.74 -16.31
C ASP A 164 9.35 -23.49 -17.23
N LYS A 165 10.56 -23.05 -17.61
CA LYS A 165 10.77 -21.91 -18.52
C LYS A 165 11.12 -22.38 -19.93
N LYS A 166 10.78 -21.57 -20.93
CA LYS A 166 11.15 -21.84 -22.33
C LYS A 166 12.61 -21.45 -22.58
N ALA A 167 13.42 -22.38 -23.08
CA ALA A 167 14.84 -22.17 -23.40
C ALA A 167 14.98 -21.60 -24.82
N VAL A 168 15.67 -20.47 -24.96
CA VAL A 168 15.79 -19.74 -26.24
C VAL A 168 17.24 -19.74 -26.71
N PRO A 169 17.53 -20.20 -27.94
CA PRO A 169 18.88 -20.13 -28.50
C PRO A 169 19.40 -18.69 -28.57
N LYS A 170 20.72 -18.51 -28.41
CA LYS A 170 21.37 -17.19 -28.47
C LYS A 170 21.07 -16.44 -29.78
N GLU A 171 21.07 -17.13 -30.91
CA GLU A 171 20.79 -16.53 -32.22
C GLU A 171 19.39 -15.92 -32.30
N ALA A 172 18.38 -16.64 -31.80
CA ALA A 172 17.00 -16.13 -31.75
C ALA A 172 16.89 -14.88 -30.87
N PHE A 173 17.61 -14.84 -29.74
CA PHE A 173 17.68 -13.63 -28.91
C PHE A 173 18.31 -12.45 -29.65
N VAL A 174 19.44 -12.67 -30.35
CA VAL A 174 20.12 -11.61 -31.13
C VAL A 174 19.15 -10.98 -32.13
N LYS A 175 18.42 -11.80 -32.88
CA LYS A 175 17.45 -11.33 -33.89
C LYS A 175 16.25 -10.62 -33.25
N LEU A 176 15.70 -11.15 -32.15
CA LEU A 176 14.65 -10.48 -31.38
C LEU A 176 15.13 -9.12 -30.84
N TYR A 177 16.35 -9.06 -30.31
CA TYR A 177 16.93 -7.84 -29.77
C TYR A 177 17.15 -6.78 -30.86
N GLN A 178 17.67 -7.18 -32.03
CA GLN A 178 17.82 -6.30 -33.18
C GLN A 178 16.48 -5.72 -33.64
N SER A 179 15.41 -6.52 -33.64
CA SER A 179 14.06 -6.01 -33.92
C SER A 179 13.56 -5.10 -32.79
N ALA A 180 13.87 -5.39 -31.52
CA ALA A 180 13.44 -4.62 -30.37
C ALA A 180 13.98 -3.18 -30.37
N ILE A 181 15.23 -2.99 -30.78
CA ILE A 181 15.87 -1.67 -30.89
C ILE A 181 15.52 -0.93 -32.19
N ASN A 182 14.85 -1.60 -33.13
CA ASN A 182 14.36 -1.03 -34.39
C ASN A 182 12.83 -1.17 -34.51
N PRO A 183 12.04 -0.60 -33.59
CA PRO A 183 10.59 -0.70 -33.63
C PRO A 183 10.01 0.09 -34.82
N PRO A 184 8.80 -0.27 -35.28
CA PRO A 184 8.02 0.54 -36.22
C PRO A 184 7.99 2.02 -35.82
N GLU A 185 8.05 2.91 -36.81
CA GLU A 185 8.09 4.37 -36.60
C GLU A 185 6.95 4.88 -35.71
N GLU A 186 5.75 4.31 -35.86
CA GLU A 186 4.57 4.61 -35.04
C GLU A 186 4.77 4.38 -33.53
N LEU A 187 5.58 3.38 -33.15
CA LEU A 187 5.88 3.09 -31.74
C LEU A 187 6.84 4.12 -31.15
N LYS A 188 7.69 4.74 -31.96
CA LYS A 188 8.63 5.78 -31.51
C LYS A 188 7.98 7.14 -31.31
N VAL A 189 6.79 7.38 -31.87
CA VAL A 189 6.10 8.68 -31.77
C VAL A 189 5.83 9.03 -30.31
N LEU A 190 6.34 10.18 -29.87
CA LEU A 190 6.12 10.71 -28.53
C LEU A 190 4.74 11.40 -28.44
N PRO A 191 3.82 10.96 -27.56
CA PRO A 191 2.46 11.51 -27.47
C PRO A 191 2.44 13.03 -27.25
N PHE A 192 3.40 13.56 -26.49
CA PHE A 192 3.60 14.99 -26.26
C PHE A 192 3.62 15.86 -27.53
N THR A 193 4.11 15.32 -28.65
CA THR A 193 4.26 16.05 -29.91
C THR A 193 3.35 15.55 -31.03
N VAL A 194 2.41 14.66 -30.72
CA VAL A 194 1.59 13.98 -31.73
C VAL A 194 0.75 14.94 -32.59
N ASN A 195 0.34 16.07 -32.02
CA ASN A 195 -0.46 17.10 -32.70
C ASN A 195 0.39 18.10 -33.50
N GLN A 196 1.72 17.96 -33.51
CA GLN A 196 2.61 18.82 -34.28
C GLN A 196 2.71 18.33 -35.73
N ALA A 197 3.07 19.23 -36.65
CA ALA A 197 3.23 18.87 -38.06
C ALA A 197 4.29 17.77 -38.29
N GLN A 198 5.30 17.71 -37.42
CA GLN A 198 6.31 16.65 -37.36
C GLN A 198 6.44 16.18 -35.92
N PRO A 199 5.82 15.04 -35.54
CA PRO A 199 5.97 14.49 -34.20
C PRO A 199 7.40 14.01 -33.93
N ALA A 200 7.88 14.21 -32.71
CA ALA A 200 9.13 13.63 -32.25
C ALA A 200 9.04 12.11 -32.19
N LYS A 201 10.11 11.45 -32.63
CA LYS A 201 10.24 10.00 -32.62
C LYS A 201 11.51 9.60 -31.88
N THR A 202 11.36 8.93 -30.75
CA THR A 202 12.50 8.61 -29.89
C THR A 202 12.20 7.41 -28.99
N PHE A 203 13.24 6.82 -28.41
CA PHE A 203 13.10 6.04 -27.19
C PHE A 203 13.09 6.95 -25.98
N VAL A 204 12.50 6.50 -24.89
CA VAL A 204 12.54 7.18 -23.60
C VAL A 204 13.16 6.21 -22.59
N SER A 205 14.02 6.71 -21.71
CA SER A 205 14.72 5.89 -20.72
C SER A 205 14.54 6.42 -19.30
N LEU A 206 14.51 5.52 -18.33
CA LEU A 206 14.39 5.81 -16.91
C LEU A 206 15.40 4.98 -16.12
N MET A 207 16.17 5.62 -15.24
CA MET A 207 16.99 4.92 -14.25
C MET A 207 16.23 4.81 -12.93
N ILE A 208 16.16 3.59 -12.38
CA ILE A 208 15.66 3.32 -11.03
C ILE A 208 16.71 2.54 -10.22
N LYS A 209 16.61 2.60 -8.88
CA LYS A 209 17.49 1.87 -7.96
C LYS A 209 16.68 1.11 -6.92
N PRO A 210 16.06 -0.04 -7.28
CA PRO A 210 15.22 -0.79 -6.35
C PRO A 210 16.05 -1.47 -5.27
N ILE A 211 15.45 -1.58 -4.08
CA ILE A 211 16.08 -2.18 -2.90
C ILE A 211 16.20 -3.69 -3.06
N VAL A 212 17.37 -4.23 -2.73
CA VAL A 212 17.72 -5.66 -2.72
C VAL A 212 17.95 -6.16 -1.29
N SER A 213 18.59 -5.34 -0.43
CA SER A 213 18.76 -5.61 1.00
C SER A 213 18.19 -4.44 1.80
N PRO A 214 17.28 -4.67 2.76
CA PRO A 214 16.82 -3.61 3.66
C PRO A 214 17.96 -3.11 4.55
N LYS A 215 17.83 -1.88 5.07
CA LYS A 215 18.68 -1.39 6.16
C LYS A 215 18.26 -1.99 7.50
N VAL A 216 19.23 -2.39 8.32
CA VAL A 216 19.03 -2.72 9.74
C VAL A 216 19.91 -1.78 10.57
N PRO A 217 19.31 -0.79 11.27
CA PRO A 217 20.07 0.24 11.98
C PRO A 217 21.13 -0.35 12.92
N GLY A 218 22.36 0.14 12.81
CA GLY A 218 23.50 -0.32 13.61
C GLY A 218 24.11 -1.66 13.18
N VAL A 219 23.55 -2.35 12.18
CA VAL A 219 24.03 -3.66 11.71
C VAL A 219 24.48 -3.62 10.26
N LEU A 220 23.60 -3.20 9.34
CA LEU A 220 23.89 -3.17 7.90
C LEU A 220 23.11 -2.06 7.19
N ASP A 221 23.74 -1.46 6.19
CA ASP A 221 23.11 -0.45 5.34
C ASP A 221 22.28 -1.07 4.21
N GLU A 222 21.38 -0.25 3.65
CA GLU A 222 20.54 -0.65 2.52
C GLU A 222 21.40 -0.95 1.28
N LYS A 223 21.07 -2.04 0.56
CA LYS A 223 21.66 -2.33 -0.74
C LYS A 223 20.62 -2.23 -1.82
N THR A 224 20.97 -1.59 -2.93
CA THR A 224 20.13 -1.41 -4.12
C THR A 224 20.80 -2.03 -5.34
N MET A 225 20.02 -2.48 -6.30
CA MET A 225 20.52 -2.67 -7.67
C MET A 225 20.22 -1.43 -8.49
N GLU A 226 20.74 -1.34 -9.70
CA GLU A 226 20.33 -0.32 -10.67
C GLU A 226 19.64 -0.96 -11.86
N VAL A 227 18.64 -0.29 -12.42
CA VAL A 227 17.92 -0.76 -13.59
C VAL A 227 17.73 0.39 -14.57
N LEU A 228 18.11 0.18 -15.83
CA LEU A 228 17.78 1.05 -16.95
C LEU A 228 16.56 0.49 -17.67
N PHE A 229 15.45 1.21 -17.59
CA PHE A 229 14.20 0.84 -18.26
C PHE A 229 14.00 1.71 -19.49
N VAL A 230 13.86 1.08 -20.66
CA VAL A 230 13.73 1.76 -21.96
C VAL A 230 12.44 1.36 -22.65
N ALA A 231 11.75 2.33 -23.23
CA ALA A 231 10.52 2.12 -23.98
C ALA A 231 10.48 3.03 -25.22
N PRO A 232 9.88 2.58 -26.33
CA PRO A 232 9.52 3.48 -27.44
C PRO A 232 8.64 4.63 -26.94
N GLY A 233 8.77 5.82 -27.55
CA GLY A 233 8.10 7.05 -27.09
C GLY A 233 6.59 6.94 -26.89
N SER A 234 5.89 6.15 -27.71
CA SER A 234 4.44 5.97 -27.57
C SER A 234 4.02 5.20 -26.31
N LEU A 235 4.98 4.56 -25.64
CA LEU A 235 4.79 3.75 -24.43
C LEU A 235 5.41 4.43 -23.19
N VAL A 236 5.64 5.76 -23.24
CA VAL A 236 6.19 6.52 -22.11
C VAL A 236 5.34 6.44 -20.83
N SER A 237 4.05 6.11 -20.95
CA SER A 237 3.17 5.84 -19.80
C SER A 237 3.64 4.64 -18.96
N ASN A 238 4.32 3.66 -19.56
CA ASN A 238 4.94 2.57 -18.80
C ASN A 238 6.10 3.09 -17.92
N LEU A 239 6.80 4.14 -18.37
CA LEU A 239 7.84 4.77 -17.57
C LEU A 239 7.25 5.65 -16.47
N ASP A 240 6.14 6.36 -16.70
CA ASP A 240 5.37 7.03 -15.62
C ASP A 240 4.95 6.02 -14.55
N PHE A 241 4.43 4.88 -14.98
CA PHE A 241 4.06 3.80 -14.06
C PHE A 241 5.24 3.31 -13.23
N ILE A 242 6.39 3.00 -13.86
CA ILE A 242 7.58 2.52 -13.15
C ILE A 242 8.17 3.59 -12.24
N GLU A 243 8.26 4.83 -12.72
CA GLU A 243 8.70 6.00 -11.96
C GLU A 243 7.82 6.21 -10.72
N SER A 244 6.51 6.08 -10.87
CA SER A 244 5.54 6.20 -9.77
C SER A 244 5.68 5.10 -8.71
N VAL A 245 6.09 3.89 -9.11
CA VAL A 245 6.23 2.72 -8.20
C VAL A 245 7.61 2.67 -7.55
N PHE A 246 8.70 2.97 -8.28
CA PHE A 246 10.08 2.74 -7.83
C PHE A 246 10.92 4.03 -7.69
N GLY A 247 10.37 5.18 -8.07
CA GLY A 247 11.01 6.49 -7.97
C GLY A 247 12.00 6.78 -9.11
N ASN A 248 12.23 8.06 -9.39
CA ASN A 248 13.19 8.55 -10.38
C ASN A 248 14.59 8.73 -9.76
N MET A 249 15.65 8.23 -10.42
CA MET A 249 17.05 8.34 -9.95
C MET A 249 17.91 9.35 -10.72
N GLY A 250 17.29 10.16 -11.57
CA GLY A 250 17.95 11.19 -12.36
C GLY A 250 18.64 10.65 -13.61
N ASP A 251 19.49 11.50 -14.18
CA ASP A 251 20.25 11.17 -15.40
C ASP A 251 21.37 10.14 -15.10
N PRO A 252 21.39 8.97 -15.76
CA PRO A 252 22.41 7.95 -15.53
C PRO A 252 23.82 8.35 -15.99
N SER A 253 23.97 9.42 -16.79
CA SER A 253 25.28 9.93 -17.22
C SER A 253 26.03 10.70 -16.13
N PHE A 254 25.33 11.10 -15.05
CA PHE A 254 25.97 11.83 -13.95
C PHE A 254 26.71 10.87 -13.03
N HIS A 255 27.97 11.17 -12.70
CA HIS A 255 28.76 10.39 -11.74
C HIS A 255 28.07 10.24 -10.37
N SER A 256 27.30 11.24 -9.92
CA SER A 256 26.54 11.16 -8.67
C SER A 256 25.45 10.07 -8.69
N ASN A 257 25.05 9.62 -9.87
CA ASN A 257 24.03 8.61 -10.07
C ASN A 257 24.63 7.25 -10.47
N ASP A 258 25.93 7.17 -10.78
CA ASP A 258 26.61 5.91 -11.09
C ASP A 258 26.71 5.02 -9.85
N SER A 259 25.99 3.90 -9.83
CA SER A 259 26.01 2.95 -8.71
C SER A 259 27.38 2.30 -8.48
N GLY A 260 28.21 2.23 -9.52
CA GLY A 260 29.58 1.71 -9.41
C GLY A 260 30.50 2.57 -8.54
N LEU A 261 30.13 3.84 -8.31
CA LEU A 261 30.85 4.75 -7.40
C LEU A 261 30.27 4.73 -5.97
N ASP A 262 29.06 4.21 -5.77
CA ASP A 262 28.40 4.02 -4.47
C ASP A 262 28.56 2.57 -4.00
N VAL A 263 29.80 2.18 -3.71
CA VAL A 263 30.15 0.81 -3.30
C VAL A 263 29.45 0.38 -1.99
N ASP A 264 29.10 1.34 -1.15
CA ASP A 264 28.47 1.09 0.14
C ASP A 264 26.98 0.74 0.01
N ASN A 265 26.27 1.26 -1.00
CA ASN A 265 24.84 1.01 -1.15
C ASN A 265 24.47 0.24 -2.44
N TRP A 266 25.41 0.00 -3.35
CA TRP A 266 25.18 -0.85 -4.52
C TRP A 266 25.37 -2.33 -4.19
N SER A 267 24.49 -3.17 -4.71
CA SER A 267 24.56 -4.63 -4.59
C SER A 267 25.53 -5.27 -5.58
N GLY A 268 26.04 -4.52 -6.55
CA GLY A 268 26.90 -5.04 -7.63
C GLY A 268 26.13 -5.55 -8.86
N HIS A 269 24.81 -5.33 -8.92
CA HIS A 269 23.95 -5.86 -9.99
C HIS A 269 23.33 -4.75 -10.85
N THR A 270 23.19 -5.05 -12.14
CA THR A 270 22.65 -4.14 -13.15
C THR A 270 21.53 -4.81 -13.95
N GLY A 271 20.43 -4.09 -14.12
CA GLY A 271 19.28 -4.49 -14.91
C GLY A 271 19.11 -3.64 -16.16
N TYR A 272 18.68 -4.26 -17.25
CA TYR A 272 18.24 -3.58 -18.47
C TYR A 272 16.90 -4.16 -18.93
N ILE A 273 15.91 -3.30 -19.17
CA ILE A 273 14.58 -3.71 -19.60
C ILE A 273 14.19 -2.91 -20.84
N LEU A 274 13.72 -3.57 -21.88
CA LEU A 274 13.26 -2.95 -23.12
C LEU A 274 11.84 -3.41 -23.49
N LEU A 275 10.90 -2.47 -23.64
CA LEU A 275 9.56 -2.75 -24.17
C LEU A 275 9.58 -2.83 -25.69
N ALA A 276 9.04 -3.91 -26.23
CA ALA A 276 8.99 -4.17 -27.67
C ALA A 276 7.75 -5.01 -28.02
N PRO A 277 6.52 -4.48 -27.87
CA PRO A 277 5.29 -5.24 -28.08
C PRO A 277 5.13 -5.75 -29.53
N HIS A 278 5.81 -5.13 -30.49
CA HIS A 278 5.82 -5.54 -31.90
C HIS A 278 6.50 -6.90 -32.13
N LEU A 279 7.32 -7.41 -31.21
CA LEU A 279 8.01 -8.70 -31.37
C LEU A 279 7.06 -9.90 -31.48
N THR A 280 5.81 -9.75 -31.06
CA THR A 280 4.77 -10.78 -31.20
C THR A 280 4.44 -11.11 -32.66
N THR A 281 4.83 -10.29 -33.62
CA THR A 281 4.59 -10.54 -35.05
C THR A 281 5.72 -11.28 -35.76
N MET A 282 6.86 -11.48 -35.10
CA MET A 282 8.03 -12.12 -35.71
C MET A 282 7.79 -13.61 -35.92
N LYS A 283 8.20 -14.15 -37.07
CA LYS A 283 8.08 -15.58 -37.38
C LYS A 283 9.22 -16.38 -36.78
N LYS A 284 8.94 -17.62 -36.38
CA LYS A 284 9.95 -18.54 -35.82
C LYS A 284 11.11 -18.81 -36.79
N VAL A 285 10.80 -18.94 -38.09
CA VAL A 285 11.79 -19.18 -39.14
C VAL A 285 12.77 -18.02 -39.28
N ASP A 286 12.28 -16.78 -39.24
CA ASP A 286 13.12 -15.57 -39.34
C ASP A 286 14.09 -15.47 -38.15
N LEU A 287 13.69 -16.00 -36.99
CA LEU A 287 14.51 -16.08 -35.78
C LEU A 287 15.57 -17.19 -35.82
N GLY A 288 15.64 -18.00 -36.88
CA GLY A 288 16.57 -19.12 -36.99
C GLY A 288 16.20 -20.32 -36.11
N LEU A 289 14.95 -20.42 -35.67
CA LEU A 289 14.49 -21.62 -34.96
C LEU A 289 14.41 -22.81 -35.93
N PRO A 290 14.71 -24.04 -35.49
CA PRO A 290 14.72 -25.21 -36.37
C PRO A 290 13.31 -25.62 -36.80
N HIS A 291 13.21 -26.33 -37.93
CA HIS A 291 12.01 -27.06 -38.28
C HIS A 291 11.76 -28.18 -37.25
N TYR A 292 10.49 -28.55 -37.01
CA TYR A 292 10.08 -29.48 -35.96
C TYR A 292 10.83 -30.81 -35.98
N ASN A 293 11.10 -31.34 -37.18
CA ASN A 293 11.79 -32.61 -37.36
C ASN A 293 13.27 -32.54 -36.93
N ASP A 294 13.89 -31.38 -37.02
CA ASP A 294 15.30 -31.14 -36.65
C ASP A 294 15.45 -30.62 -35.20
N ALA A 295 14.32 -30.31 -34.55
CA ALA A 295 14.27 -29.80 -33.19
C ALA A 295 14.45 -30.92 -32.15
N THR A 296 15.16 -30.59 -31.07
CA THR A 296 15.25 -31.43 -29.87
C THR A 296 13.89 -31.57 -29.18
N GLU A 297 13.72 -32.58 -28.34
CA GLU A 297 12.50 -32.74 -27.52
C GLU A 297 12.20 -31.51 -26.67
N ARG A 298 13.24 -30.87 -26.13
CA ARG A 298 13.13 -29.63 -25.36
C ARG A 298 12.61 -28.48 -26.21
N GLN A 299 13.15 -28.29 -27.41
CA GLN A 299 12.70 -27.24 -28.32
C GLN A 299 11.25 -27.46 -28.75
N ARG A 300 10.85 -28.71 -29.05
CA ARG A 300 9.46 -29.05 -29.38
C ARG A 300 8.50 -28.72 -28.23
N ARG A 301 8.85 -29.12 -27.01
CA ARG A 301 8.07 -28.85 -25.79
C ARG A 301 7.93 -27.35 -25.53
N ASP A 302 8.99 -26.58 -25.73
CA ASP A 302 9.02 -25.14 -25.47
C ASP A 302 8.42 -24.31 -26.62
N GLY A 303 8.06 -24.94 -27.74
CA GLY A 303 7.59 -24.24 -28.94
C GLY A 303 8.70 -23.47 -29.66
N MET A 304 9.96 -23.86 -29.47
CA MET A 304 11.17 -23.27 -30.06
C MET A 304 11.57 -23.97 -31.36
N CYS A 305 10.56 -24.28 -32.17
CA CYS A 305 10.65 -24.86 -33.50
C CYS A 305 9.36 -24.53 -34.27
N TYR A 306 9.38 -24.70 -35.59
CA TYR A 306 8.22 -24.46 -36.46
C TYR A 306 7.84 -25.71 -37.28
N GLN A 307 6.55 -25.87 -37.57
CA GLN A 307 6.04 -26.81 -38.57
C GLN A 307 5.63 -26.07 -39.85
N ASP A 308 4.99 -24.91 -39.70
CA ASP A 308 4.66 -23.98 -40.79
C ASP A 308 5.56 -22.74 -40.72
N GLU A 309 6.08 -22.29 -41.87
CA GLU A 309 6.97 -21.12 -41.96
C GLU A 309 6.29 -19.81 -41.53
N ASN A 310 4.96 -19.76 -41.47
CA ASN A 310 4.20 -18.59 -41.03
C ASN A 310 3.94 -18.55 -39.52
N GLU A 311 4.40 -19.54 -38.76
CA GLU A 311 4.22 -19.55 -37.31
C GLU A 311 4.92 -18.35 -36.64
N CYS A 312 4.13 -17.49 -36.00
CA CYS A 312 4.65 -16.44 -35.14
C CYS A 312 5.36 -17.04 -33.91
N TYR A 313 6.42 -16.38 -33.47
CA TYR A 313 7.08 -16.66 -32.22
C TYR A 313 6.08 -16.56 -31.07
N ASN A 314 6.11 -17.56 -30.19
CA ASN A 314 5.15 -17.71 -29.09
C ASN A 314 3.67 -17.63 -29.54
N GLU A 315 3.36 -18.07 -30.76
CA GLU A 315 2.00 -18.06 -31.33
C GLU A 315 1.39 -16.65 -31.41
N GLY A 316 2.23 -15.61 -31.44
CA GLY A 316 1.80 -14.22 -31.39
C GLY A 316 1.33 -13.73 -30.03
N ASN A 317 1.50 -14.53 -28.98
CA ASN A 317 1.17 -14.16 -27.61
C ASN A 317 2.29 -13.36 -26.93
N ALA A 318 1.89 -12.53 -25.97
CA ALA A 318 2.82 -11.79 -25.11
C ALA A 318 3.84 -12.71 -24.41
N PHE A 319 5.10 -12.27 -24.39
CA PHE A 319 6.18 -12.95 -23.67
C PHE A 319 7.17 -11.94 -23.09
N LYS A 320 7.98 -12.41 -22.15
CA LYS A 320 9.22 -11.78 -21.75
C LYS A 320 10.39 -12.73 -21.97
N LEU A 321 11.52 -12.18 -22.40
CA LEU A 321 12.72 -12.94 -22.73
C LEU A 321 13.92 -12.36 -21.97
N THR A 322 14.46 -13.13 -21.02
CA THR A 322 15.55 -12.69 -20.15
C THR A 322 16.88 -13.37 -20.51
N CYS A 323 17.92 -12.57 -20.70
CA CYS A 323 19.31 -12.97 -20.80
C CYS A 323 20.06 -12.55 -19.52
N ARG A 324 20.76 -13.47 -18.86
CA ARG A 324 21.44 -13.22 -17.58
C ARG A 324 22.51 -14.27 -17.31
N ASP A 325 23.56 -13.87 -16.62
CA ASP A 325 24.60 -14.79 -16.16
C ASP A 325 25.18 -14.39 -14.78
N LYS A 326 26.32 -15.00 -14.42
CA LYS A 326 27.02 -14.77 -13.15
C LYS A 326 27.75 -13.42 -13.07
N SER A 327 27.78 -12.61 -14.12
CA SER A 327 28.39 -11.28 -14.10
C SER A 327 27.55 -10.25 -13.32
N GLY A 328 26.34 -10.63 -12.91
CA GLY A 328 25.42 -9.74 -12.20
C GLY A 328 24.60 -8.82 -13.10
N VAL A 329 24.56 -9.08 -14.41
CA VAL A 329 23.76 -8.32 -15.38
C VAL A 329 22.58 -9.15 -15.89
N ALA A 330 21.38 -8.54 -15.90
CA ALA A 330 20.17 -9.12 -16.47
C ALA A 330 19.54 -8.19 -17.51
N VAL A 331 19.30 -8.70 -18.70
CA VAL A 331 18.64 -8.01 -19.82
C VAL A 331 17.31 -8.68 -20.10
N THR A 332 16.21 -7.92 -20.15
CA THR A 332 14.89 -8.46 -20.50
C THR A 332 14.19 -7.67 -21.59
N LEU A 333 13.68 -8.40 -22.59
CA LEU A 333 12.73 -7.89 -23.57
C LEU A 333 11.31 -8.20 -23.11
N ILE A 334 10.39 -7.24 -23.20
CA ILE A 334 8.96 -7.45 -22.89
C ILE A 334 8.14 -7.19 -24.17
N ALA A 335 7.51 -8.23 -24.69
CA ALA A 335 6.68 -8.19 -25.90
C ALA A 335 5.20 -7.92 -25.57
N ASP A 336 4.95 -6.94 -24.71
CA ASP A 336 3.64 -6.42 -24.33
C ASP A 336 3.80 -5.08 -23.59
N ASN A 337 2.76 -4.25 -23.53
CA ASN A 337 2.80 -2.97 -22.82
C ASN A 337 1.87 -2.91 -21.59
N TYR A 338 1.22 -4.00 -21.19
CA TYR A 338 0.47 -4.00 -19.93
C TYR A 338 1.43 -3.80 -18.74
N PHE A 339 1.14 -2.76 -17.94
CA PHE A 339 1.97 -2.29 -16.83
C PHE A 339 2.39 -3.37 -15.82
N GLY A 340 1.56 -4.41 -15.64
CA GLY A 340 1.86 -5.52 -14.76
C GLY A 340 3.11 -6.32 -15.16
N TYR A 341 3.48 -6.37 -16.45
CA TYR A 341 4.74 -6.98 -16.88
C TYR A 341 5.93 -6.13 -16.44
N SER A 342 5.86 -4.81 -16.63
CA SER A 342 6.92 -3.86 -16.22
C SER A 342 7.21 -3.97 -14.72
N LYS A 343 6.17 -3.93 -13.85
CA LYS A 343 6.34 -4.09 -12.40
C LYS A 343 6.95 -5.45 -12.03
N LYS A 344 6.44 -6.54 -12.60
CA LYS A 344 6.91 -7.90 -12.28
C LYS A 344 8.28 -8.22 -12.87
N GLU A 345 8.74 -7.49 -13.87
CA GLU A 345 10.10 -7.65 -14.37
C GLU A 345 11.13 -7.03 -13.43
N ILE A 346 10.84 -5.85 -12.86
CA ILE A 346 11.70 -5.28 -11.80
C ILE A 346 11.76 -6.23 -10.60
N LYS A 347 10.63 -6.82 -10.19
CA LYS A 347 10.59 -7.90 -9.19
C LYS A 347 11.54 -9.05 -9.55
N THR A 348 11.50 -9.50 -10.80
CA THR A 348 12.35 -10.60 -11.30
C THR A 348 13.84 -10.23 -11.20
N GLN A 349 14.21 -9.00 -11.54
CA GLN A 349 15.60 -8.55 -11.47
C GLN A 349 16.07 -8.31 -10.02
N ILE A 350 15.22 -7.84 -9.12
CA ILE A 350 15.51 -7.79 -7.67
C ILE A 350 15.77 -9.21 -7.15
N SER A 351 14.93 -10.18 -7.52
CA SER A 351 15.10 -11.59 -7.14
C SER A 351 16.42 -12.17 -7.65
N PHE A 352 16.79 -11.87 -8.90
CA PHE A 352 18.09 -12.22 -9.47
C PHE A 352 19.25 -11.60 -8.67
N ALA A 353 19.19 -10.31 -8.36
CA ALA A 353 20.21 -9.62 -7.57
C ALA A 353 20.32 -10.20 -6.15
N ALA A 354 19.18 -10.47 -5.49
CA ALA A 354 19.14 -11.09 -4.16
C ALA A 354 19.80 -12.47 -4.14
N ASN A 355 19.53 -13.30 -5.16
CA ASN A 355 20.12 -14.63 -5.29
C ASN A 355 21.64 -14.61 -5.47
N LEU A 356 22.18 -13.62 -6.18
CA LEU A 356 23.62 -13.47 -6.38
C LEU A 356 24.32 -12.76 -5.21
N PHE A 357 23.63 -11.84 -4.53
CA PHE A 357 24.16 -11.10 -3.38
C PHE A 357 24.32 -11.98 -2.12
N GLY A 358 23.31 -12.83 -1.84
CA GLY A 358 23.32 -13.74 -0.69
C GLY A 358 22.83 -13.10 0.63
N ASN A 359 22.38 -13.96 1.56
CA ASN A 359 21.78 -13.59 2.85
C ASN A 359 20.54 -12.66 2.79
N VAL A 360 19.96 -12.49 1.60
CA VAL A 360 18.78 -11.67 1.35
C VAL A 360 17.79 -12.42 0.48
N GLU A 361 16.52 -12.04 0.60
CA GLU A 361 15.44 -12.64 -0.19
C GLU A 361 14.60 -11.54 -0.85
N GLU A 362 14.17 -11.82 -2.08
CA GLU A 362 13.05 -11.12 -2.69
C GLU A 362 11.80 -11.97 -2.48
N GLU A 363 10.74 -11.37 -1.95
CA GLU A 363 9.54 -12.10 -1.55
C GLU A 363 8.28 -11.53 -2.19
N HIS A 364 7.40 -12.42 -2.62
CA HIS A 364 6.01 -12.07 -2.91
C HIS A 364 5.18 -12.16 -1.63
N ALA A 365 5.23 -11.09 -0.83
CA ALA A 365 4.67 -11.05 0.50
C ALA A 365 3.88 -9.77 0.77
N GLY A 366 2.82 -9.90 1.56
CA GLY A 366 2.13 -8.78 2.19
C GLY A 366 2.47 -8.75 3.68
N GLY A 367 2.34 -7.60 4.33
CA GLY A 367 2.82 -7.47 5.69
C GLY A 367 2.36 -6.20 6.38
N THR A 368 2.16 -6.29 7.69
CA THR A 368 1.69 -5.17 8.50
C THR A 368 2.17 -5.29 9.93
N ILE A 369 2.42 -4.17 10.59
CA ILE A 369 2.48 -4.13 12.05
C ILE A 369 1.07 -3.88 12.56
N ALA A 370 0.54 -4.83 13.34
CA ALA A 370 -0.76 -4.74 13.96
C ALA A 370 -0.61 -4.37 15.44
N TYR A 371 -1.08 -3.17 15.80
CA TYR A 371 -1.12 -2.66 17.17
C TYR A 371 -2.48 -3.00 17.79
N PRO A 372 -2.54 -3.85 18.82
CA PRO A 372 -3.79 -4.18 19.48
C PRO A 372 -4.52 -2.93 19.98
N GLN A 373 -5.83 -2.87 19.71
CA GLN A 373 -6.70 -1.81 20.21
C GLN A 373 -7.78 -2.35 21.13
N LYS A 374 -8.17 -1.53 22.11
CA LYS A 374 -9.20 -1.83 23.10
C LYS A 374 -10.19 -0.69 23.20
N ASN A 375 -11.46 -1.03 23.35
CA ASN A 375 -12.51 -0.06 23.63
C ASN A 375 -12.59 0.19 25.15
N LEU A 376 -11.88 1.21 25.62
CA LEU A 376 -11.81 1.60 27.04
C LEU A 376 -13.15 2.16 27.55
N GLY A 377 -13.93 2.75 26.65
CA GLY A 377 -15.28 3.25 26.95
C GLY A 377 -15.34 4.71 27.32
N VAL A 378 -16.01 5.02 28.41
CA VAL A 378 -16.28 6.42 28.80
C VAL A 378 -15.42 6.88 29.97
N HIS A 379 -14.80 5.93 30.69
CA HIS A 379 -13.89 6.20 31.78
C HIS A 379 -12.63 5.35 31.64
N TYR A 380 -11.47 5.94 31.92
CA TYR A 380 -10.19 5.24 32.03
C TYR A 380 -9.45 5.72 33.28
N ASN A 381 -8.85 4.79 34.04
CA ASN A 381 -8.07 5.08 35.24
C ASN A 381 -6.72 4.38 35.12
N ALA A 382 -5.66 5.14 34.85
CA ALA A 382 -4.32 4.63 34.63
C ALA A 382 -3.74 3.93 35.88
N VAL A 383 -4.15 4.34 37.08
CA VAL A 383 -3.69 3.75 38.36
C VAL A 383 -4.11 2.27 38.52
N GLU A 384 -5.16 1.84 37.82
CA GLU A 384 -5.60 0.43 37.81
C GLU A 384 -4.90 -0.41 36.75
N ASP A 385 -4.11 0.21 35.89
CA ASP A 385 -3.38 -0.45 34.83
C ASP A 385 -1.99 -0.88 35.33
N ASN A 386 -1.90 -2.12 35.80
CA ASN A 386 -0.65 -2.68 36.29
C ASN A 386 0.50 -2.64 35.26
N ARG A 387 0.22 -2.43 33.97
CA ARG A 387 1.25 -2.31 32.93
C ARG A 387 2.01 -0.98 33.01
N LEU A 388 1.49 0.00 33.75
CA LEU A 388 2.14 1.28 34.00
C LEU A 388 2.99 1.28 35.28
N SER A 389 2.96 0.24 36.10
CA SER A 389 3.55 0.29 37.45
C SER A 389 5.06 0.47 37.49
N SER A 390 5.75 0.22 36.38
CA SER A 390 7.20 0.35 36.21
C SER A 390 7.60 1.54 35.34
N TYR A 391 6.68 2.44 35.00
CA TYR A 391 6.93 3.58 34.12
C TYR A 391 6.52 4.87 34.82
N SER A 392 7.35 5.90 34.71
CA SER A 392 7.04 7.24 35.20
C SER A 392 7.22 8.29 34.11
N PHE A 393 6.44 9.36 34.18
CA PHE A 393 6.63 10.48 33.24
C PHE A 393 7.94 11.23 33.46
N ASP A 394 8.49 11.22 34.67
CA ASP A 394 9.80 11.80 34.96
C ASP A 394 10.93 11.11 34.17
N GLU A 395 10.93 9.77 34.09
CA GLU A 395 11.87 9.00 33.26
C GLU A 395 11.72 9.35 31.76
N VAL A 396 10.48 9.51 31.30
CA VAL A 396 10.19 9.95 29.92
C VAL A 396 10.74 11.37 29.68
N ILE A 397 10.62 12.28 30.64
CA ILE A 397 11.19 13.64 30.53
C ILE A 397 12.72 13.57 30.48
N GLU A 398 13.35 12.75 31.32
CA GLU A 398 14.81 12.61 31.36
C GLU A 398 15.36 12.14 30.01
N HIS A 399 14.76 11.10 29.42
CA HIS A 399 15.23 10.51 28.17
C HIS A 399 14.75 11.25 26.92
N TYR A 400 13.51 11.75 26.94
CA TYR A 400 12.81 12.23 25.75
C TYR A 400 12.26 13.66 25.86
N GLY A 401 12.53 14.40 26.94
CA GLY A 401 12.02 15.77 27.15
C GLY A 401 12.34 16.75 26.01
N GLY A 402 13.43 16.49 25.27
CA GLY A 402 13.80 17.25 24.07
C GLY A 402 12.72 17.25 22.97
N MET A 403 11.86 16.24 22.91
CA MET A 403 10.81 16.11 21.88
C MET A 403 9.53 16.91 22.19
N MET A 404 9.39 17.44 23.41
CA MET A 404 8.14 18.04 23.87
C MET A 404 8.33 19.44 24.46
N TYR A 405 7.29 20.26 24.36
CA TYR A 405 7.12 21.48 25.15
C TYR A 405 6.52 21.09 26.50
N LEU A 406 7.38 20.98 27.52
CA LEU A 406 6.95 20.70 28.89
C LEU A 406 6.10 21.85 29.43
N GLN A 407 5.03 21.48 30.11
CA GLN A 407 4.06 22.41 30.70
C GLN A 407 4.18 22.40 32.22
N GLU A 408 3.83 23.51 32.86
CA GLU A 408 3.94 23.69 34.32
C GLU A 408 3.13 22.66 35.11
N ASP A 409 2.01 22.19 34.54
CA ASP A 409 1.12 21.20 35.15
C ASP A 409 1.60 19.74 34.97
N HIS A 410 2.84 19.52 34.56
CA HIS A 410 3.47 18.19 34.46
C HIS A 410 2.85 17.31 33.36
N TYR A 411 2.83 17.85 32.14
CA TYR A 411 2.51 17.15 30.91
C TYR A 411 3.32 17.74 29.75
N GLY A 412 3.39 17.05 28.61
CA GLY A 412 4.14 17.48 27.44
C GLY A 412 3.27 17.66 26.20
N ILE A 413 3.61 18.64 25.36
CA ILE A 413 3.03 18.79 24.02
C ILE A 413 4.12 18.48 22.99
N ASP A 414 3.88 17.54 22.08
CA ASP A 414 4.88 17.18 21.08
C ASP A 414 5.25 18.37 20.17
N LYS A 415 6.55 18.51 19.88
CA LYS A 415 7.07 19.62 19.07
C LYS A 415 6.77 19.47 17.58
N ARG A 416 6.63 18.23 17.08
CA ARG A 416 6.36 17.94 15.66
C ARG A 416 4.87 18.04 15.35
N ASN A 417 4.01 17.60 16.27
CA ASN A 417 2.56 17.67 16.14
C ASN A 417 1.86 18.00 17.46
N LYS A 418 1.29 19.21 17.54
CA LYS A 418 0.58 19.73 18.72
C LYS A 418 -0.68 18.94 19.13
N GLN A 419 -1.14 17.99 18.31
CA GLN A 419 -2.24 17.09 18.63
C GLN A 419 -1.81 15.91 19.51
N ILE A 420 -0.50 15.71 19.72
CA ILE A 420 0.05 14.65 20.57
C ILE A 420 0.39 15.24 21.93
N ILE A 421 -0.18 14.66 22.98
CA ILE A 421 -0.03 15.10 24.35
C ILE A 421 0.53 13.95 25.18
N TYR A 422 1.66 14.18 25.85
CA TYR A 422 2.29 13.25 26.77
C TYR A 422 1.75 13.48 28.18
N LEU A 423 1.26 12.41 28.80
CA LEU A 423 0.56 12.46 30.09
C LEU A 423 1.29 11.64 31.17
N PRO A 424 1.10 11.96 32.46
CA PRO A 424 1.62 11.16 33.55
C PRO A 424 0.88 9.84 33.77
N GLU A 425 1.52 8.92 34.48
CA GLU A 425 1.07 7.54 34.73
C GLU A 425 -0.17 7.42 35.63
N ASN A 426 -0.58 8.50 36.30
CA ASN A 426 -1.68 8.51 37.26
C ASN A 426 -2.97 9.20 36.76
N VAL A 427 -3.13 9.34 35.44
CA VAL A 427 -4.30 10.01 34.84
C VAL A 427 -5.62 9.26 34.99
N LYS A 428 -6.70 10.04 35.08
CA LYS A 428 -8.09 9.61 35.00
C LYS A 428 -8.79 10.38 33.90
N ILE A 429 -9.44 9.67 32.99
CA ILE A 429 -10.12 10.25 31.83
C ILE A 429 -11.63 10.02 31.96
N ASP A 430 -12.42 11.09 31.80
CA ASP A 430 -13.87 11.08 31.79
C ASP A 430 -14.40 11.70 30.49
N LEU A 431 -14.95 10.86 29.62
CA LEU A 431 -15.47 11.27 28.31
C LEU A 431 -16.71 12.15 28.43
N TYR A 432 -17.58 11.92 29.42
CA TYR A 432 -18.81 12.70 29.59
C TYR A 432 -18.51 14.12 30.08
N LYS A 433 -17.49 14.27 30.93
CA LYS A 433 -16.99 15.58 31.37
C LYS A 433 -16.01 16.21 30.39
N THR A 434 -15.58 15.47 29.38
CA THR A 434 -14.50 15.87 28.44
C THR A 434 -13.24 16.30 29.18
N GLU A 435 -12.81 15.47 30.13
CA GLU A 435 -11.82 15.86 31.15
C GLU A 435 -10.78 14.76 31.38
N ILE A 436 -9.52 15.16 31.53
CA ILE A 436 -8.38 14.35 31.96
C ILE A 436 -7.85 14.97 33.24
N LYS A 437 -7.63 14.18 34.29
CA LYS A 437 -7.15 14.64 35.59
C LYS A 437 -6.03 13.79 36.14
N TRP A 438 -5.10 14.41 36.84
CA TRP A 438 -4.04 13.72 37.58
C TRP A 438 -3.65 14.50 38.83
N LEU A 439 -2.95 13.84 39.75
CA LEU A 439 -2.40 14.48 40.94
C LEU A 439 -0.93 14.86 40.66
N TYR A 440 -0.59 16.12 40.87
CA TYR A 440 0.79 16.60 40.77
C TYR A 440 1.04 17.67 41.84
N ASN A 441 2.10 17.49 42.64
CA ASN A 441 2.42 18.34 43.80
C ASN A 441 1.21 18.59 44.70
N GLU A 442 0.56 17.50 45.12
CA GLU A 442 -0.64 17.49 45.99
C GLU A 442 -1.87 18.23 45.41
N THR A 443 -1.78 18.72 44.17
CA THR A 443 -2.83 19.49 43.50
C THR A 443 -3.40 18.68 42.35
N ILE A 444 -4.73 18.64 42.22
CA ILE A 444 -5.39 18.02 41.07
C ILE A 444 -5.22 18.94 39.86
N ARG A 445 -4.53 18.45 38.84
CA ARG A 445 -4.39 19.09 37.54
C ARG A 445 -5.45 18.56 36.58
N THR A 446 -5.86 19.40 35.63
CA THR A 446 -6.95 19.09 34.71
C THR A 446 -6.59 19.54 33.30
N LEU A 447 -6.86 18.69 32.31
CA LEU A 447 -6.75 18.99 30.89
C LEU A 447 -8.07 18.62 30.18
N LYS A 448 -8.46 19.42 29.19
CA LYS A 448 -9.65 19.13 28.39
C LYS A 448 -9.39 17.96 27.43
N LEU A 449 -10.28 16.98 27.42
CA LEU A 449 -10.31 15.89 26.44
C LEU A 449 -10.92 16.42 25.12
N MET A 450 -10.21 16.24 24.00
CA MET A 450 -10.60 16.78 22.70
C MET A 450 -10.57 15.70 21.60
N PRO A 451 -11.47 15.76 20.61
CA PRO A 451 -11.39 14.91 19.42
C PRO A 451 -10.16 15.27 18.57
N ASN A 452 -9.63 14.30 17.83
CA ASN A 452 -8.43 14.43 16.99
C ASN A 452 -7.11 14.68 17.75
N TYR A 453 -7.11 14.51 19.08
CA TYR A 453 -5.89 14.49 19.90
C TYR A 453 -5.55 13.05 20.30
N PHE A 454 -4.24 12.80 20.45
CA PHE A 454 -3.69 11.54 20.89
C PHE A 454 -2.96 11.75 22.22
N TYR A 455 -3.37 11.00 23.23
CA TYR A 455 -2.85 11.09 24.59
C TYR A 455 -1.95 9.88 24.84
N VAL A 456 -0.66 10.12 25.06
CA VAL A 456 0.35 9.06 25.18
C VAL A 456 0.78 8.95 26.64
N LEU A 457 0.70 7.75 27.19
CA LEU A 457 1.10 7.43 28.56
C LEU A 457 2.59 7.06 28.64
N PRO A 458 3.20 7.01 29.85
CA PRO A 458 4.64 6.77 29.98
C PRO A 458 5.12 5.40 29.49
N ASN A 459 4.24 4.40 29.41
CA ASN A 459 4.56 3.10 28.79
C ASN A 459 4.36 3.07 27.26
N GLY A 460 4.10 4.22 26.63
CA GLY A 460 3.86 4.35 25.20
C GLY A 460 2.43 4.03 24.74
N GLU A 461 1.52 3.62 25.62
CA GLU A 461 0.12 3.40 25.25
C GLU A 461 -0.55 4.70 24.81
N ARG A 462 -1.36 4.61 23.76
CA ARG A 462 -2.00 5.76 23.12
C ARG A 462 -3.51 5.71 23.34
N ILE A 463 -4.10 6.82 23.74
CA ILE A 463 -5.54 6.96 23.96
C ILE A 463 -6.09 8.06 23.07
N HIS A 464 -7.20 7.79 22.38
CA HIS A 464 -7.93 8.82 21.61
C HIS A 464 -9.44 8.64 21.68
N MET A 465 -10.17 9.67 21.28
CA MET A 465 -11.63 9.63 21.15
C MET A 465 -12.04 9.15 19.76
N GLU A 466 -12.98 8.22 19.68
CA GLU A 466 -13.56 7.76 18.42
C GLU A 466 -15.09 7.76 18.47
N LYS A 467 -15.72 8.27 17.41
CA LYS A 467 -17.18 8.23 17.24
C LYS A 467 -17.60 6.85 16.72
N HIS A 468 -18.68 6.30 17.27
CA HIS A 468 -19.26 5.07 16.75
C HIS A 468 -19.82 5.27 15.33
N PRO A 469 -19.55 4.39 14.35
CA PRO A 469 -19.98 4.59 12.97
C PRO A 469 -21.50 4.70 12.81
N GLU A 470 -22.25 3.85 13.54
CA GLU A 470 -23.71 3.69 13.41
C GLU A 470 -24.50 4.20 14.62
N ALA A 471 -23.88 5.00 15.50
CA ALA A 471 -24.55 5.52 16.70
C ALA A 471 -23.99 6.89 17.12
N PRO A 472 -24.81 7.79 17.70
CA PRO A 472 -24.37 9.12 18.12
C PRO A 472 -23.64 9.08 19.47
N ILE A 473 -22.65 8.18 19.60
CA ILE A 473 -21.88 7.96 20.83
C ILE A 473 -20.38 8.03 20.53
N TRP A 474 -19.62 8.45 21.53
CA TRP A 474 -18.16 8.46 21.52
C TRP A 474 -17.61 7.47 22.53
N LYS A 475 -16.41 6.97 22.27
CA LYS A 475 -15.67 6.03 23.10
C LYS A 475 -14.19 6.39 23.12
N LEU A 476 -13.52 6.05 24.21
CA LEU A 476 -12.07 6.05 24.34
C LEU A 476 -11.52 4.74 23.75
N ILE A 477 -10.55 4.87 22.87
CA ILE A 477 -9.80 3.76 22.29
C ILE A 477 -8.39 3.80 22.87
N GLY A 478 -7.92 2.68 23.40
CA GLY A 478 -6.54 2.47 23.81
C GLY A 478 -5.82 1.65 22.74
N THR A 479 -4.61 2.06 22.38
CA THR A 479 -3.73 1.37 21.43
C THR A 479 -2.41 1.05 22.13
N GLU A 480 -1.98 -0.21 22.04
CA GLU A 480 -0.73 -0.65 22.66
C GLU A 480 0.50 0.00 21.98
N ALA A 481 1.58 0.11 22.75
CA ALA A 481 2.84 0.73 22.34
C ALA A 481 3.59 -0.11 21.30
N GLU A 482 3.75 -1.40 21.58
CA GLU A 482 4.42 -2.36 20.71
C GLU A 482 3.40 -3.16 19.90
N GLY A 483 3.61 -3.24 18.58
CA GLY A 483 2.76 -4.00 17.67
C GLY A 483 3.40 -5.33 17.27
N THR A 484 2.58 -6.24 16.75
CA THR A 484 3.07 -7.50 16.16
C THR A 484 3.28 -7.33 14.68
N PHE A 485 4.50 -7.56 14.21
CA PHE A 485 4.77 -7.61 12.78
C PHE A 485 4.27 -8.94 12.18
N CYS A 486 3.25 -8.86 11.34
CA CYS A 486 2.64 -9.98 10.66
C CYS A 486 3.12 -10.02 9.21
N HIS A 487 3.95 -11.00 8.87
CA HIS A 487 4.47 -11.24 7.53
C HIS A 487 3.72 -12.40 6.85
N LYS A 488 3.24 -12.20 5.61
CA LYS A 488 2.44 -13.18 4.86
C LYS A 488 3.06 -13.44 3.46
N PRO A 489 4.05 -14.34 3.38
CA PRO A 489 4.73 -14.67 2.12
C PRO A 489 3.99 -15.75 1.31
N CYS A 490 4.51 -16.03 0.11
CA CYS A 490 4.19 -17.20 -0.72
C CYS A 490 2.69 -17.50 -0.91
N THR A 491 1.87 -16.45 -0.96
CA THR A 491 0.41 -16.59 -1.02
C THR A 491 -0.09 -16.56 -2.46
N VAL A 492 -0.76 -17.63 -2.89
CA VAL A 492 -1.36 -17.73 -4.23
C VAL A 492 -2.46 -16.68 -4.43
N SER A 493 -2.78 -16.36 -5.69
CA SER A 493 -3.89 -15.47 -6.01
C SER A 493 -5.20 -16.02 -5.42
N GLY A 494 -6.00 -15.15 -4.80
CA GLY A 494 -7.19 -15.55 -4.02
C GLY A 494 -6.89 -15.97 -2.57
N GLY A 495 -5.63 -16.25 -2.19
CA GLY A 495 -5.23 -16.58 -0.81
C GLY A 495 -5.21 -15.37 0.15
N GLY A 496 -5.58 -14.19 -0.34
CA GLY A 496 -5.74 -12.97 0.46
C GLY A 496 -4.43 -12.41 1.02
N LYS A 497 -3.38 -12.31 0.21
CA LYS A 497 -2.08 -11.71 0.61
C LYS A 497 -2.27 -10.31 1.21
N SER A 498 -2.86 -9.39 0.46
CA SER A 498 -3.10 -8.00 0.90
C SER A 498 -4.19 -7.87 1.98
N GLU A 499 -4.99 -8.91 2.24
CA GLU A 499 -5.97 -8.91 3.35
C GLU A 499 -5.28 -8.78 4.73
N ILE A 500 -3.99 -9.12 4.83
CA ILE A 500 -3.24 -8.98 6.08
C ILE A 500 -3.15 -7.51 6.53
N SER A 501 -3.00 -6.56 5.59
CA SER A 501 -2.89 -5.12 5.86
C SER A 501 -4.25 -4.39 5.80
N LYS A 502 -5.25 -4.93 5.10
CA LYS A 502 -6.59 -4.33 5.02
C LYS A 502 -7.27 -4.22 6.40
N SER A 503 -8.08 -3.18 6.56
CA SER A 503 -8.85 -2.95 7.78
C SER A 503 -10.04 -3.90 7.87
N ILE A 504 -10.13 -4.63 8.98
CA ILE A 504 -11.30 -5.47 9.29
C ILE A 504 -12.53 -4.64 9.67
N SER A 505 -12.37 -3.33 9.92
CA SER A 505 -13.48 -2.43 10.27
C SER A 505 -14.58 -2.41 9.22
N ASN A 506 -14.23 -2.57 7.93
CA ASN A 506 -15.20 -2.64 6.82
C ASN A 506 -16.07 -3.91 6.88
N SER A 507 -15.60 -4.97 7.55
CA SER A 507 -16.33 -6.22 7.72
C SER A 507 -17.15 -6.28 9.01
N ILE A 508 -17.03 -5.28 9.90
CA ILE A 508 -17.79 -5.23 11.15
C ILE A 508 -19.24 -4.83 10.85
N ILE A 509 -20.15 -5.67 11.33
CA ILE A 509 -21.60 -5.45 11.24
C ILE A 509 -22.05 -4.83 12.56
N TYR A 510 -22.69 -3.66 12.51
CA TYR A 510 -23.32 -3.04 13.67
C TYR A 510 -24.80 -3.41 13.71
N GLY A 511 -25.10 -4.48 14.44
CA GLY A 511 -26.44 -5.05 14.48
C GLY A 511 -27.26 -4.62 15.69
N THR A 512 -28.35 -5.34 15.91
CA THR A 512 -29.16 -5.26 17.13
C THR A 512 -28.73 -6.34 18.11
N TYR A 513 -28.84 -6.09 19.42
CA TYR A 513 -28.71 -7.14 20.42
C TYR A 513 -30.06 -7.78 20.69
N TYR A 514 -30.17 -9.08 20.48
CA TYR A 514 -31.42 -9.82 20.67
C TYR A 514 -31.47 -10.53 22.03
N VAL A 515 -32.58 -10.34 22.72
CA VAL A 515 -32.97 -11.05 23.95
C VAL A 515 -34.27 -11.80 23.70
N ASN A 516 -34.44 -12.96 24.32
CA ASN A 516 -35.68 -13.74 24.18
C ASN A 516 -36.67 -13.39 25.30
N ASP A 517 -36.21 -13.40 26.54
CA ASP A 517 -36.98 -12.99 27.71
C ASP A 517 -36.09 -12.11 28.59
N LEU A 518 -36.25 -10.78 28.42
CA LEU A 518 -35.42 -9.82 29.14
C LEU A 518 -35.59 -9.93 30.65
N ALA A 519 -36.81 -10.17 31.15
CA ALA A 519 -37.06 -10.23 32.59
C ALA A 519 -36.28 -11.39 33.22
N LYS A 520 -36.41 -12.58 32.62
CA LYS A 520 -35.68 -13.77 33.06
C LYS A 520 -34.17 -13.62 32.93
N ASP A 521 -33.70 -13.04 31.82
CA ASP A 521 -32.28 -12.82 31.61
C ASP A 521 -31.70 -11.82 32.62
N LEU A 522 -32.44 -10.76 32.98
CA LEU A 522 -32.04 -9.79 34.01
C LEU A 522 -32.02 -10.40 35.42
N ASP A 523 -32.90 -11.37 35.73
CA ASP A 523 -32.85 -12.10 36.99
C ASP A 523 -31.56 -12.94 37.10
N ASN A 524 -31.15 -13.59 36.02
CA ASN A 524 -29.86 -14.29 35.96
C ASN A 524 -28.68 -13.32 36.12
N VAL A 525 -28.75 -12.14 35.50
CA VAL A 525 -27.72 -11.10 35.65
C VAL A 525 -27.60 -10.66 37.11
N GLU A 526 -28.72 -10.37 37.78
CA GLU A 526 -28.74 -9.98 39.20
C GLU A 526 -28.10 -11.07 40.08
N ALA A 527 -28.41 -12.34 39.82
CA ALA A 527 -27.79 -13.46 40.55
C ALA A 527 -26.26 -13.52 40.36
N ILE A 528 -25.77 -13.25 39.15
CA ILE A 528 -24.32 -13.21 38.84
C ILE A 528 -23.65 -12.00 39.51
N LEU A 529 -24.30 -10.83 39.49
CA LEU A 529 -23.77 -9.62 40.12
C LEU A 529 -23.58 -9.78 41.64
N ASN A 530 -24.47 -10.55 42.28
CA ASN A 530 -24.47 -10.80 43.72
C ASN A 530 -23.77 -12.12 44.12
N TYR A 531 -23.20 -12.87 43.17
CA TYR A 531 -22.49 -14.12 43.46
C TYR A 531 -21.23 -13.90 44.32
N ASP A 532 -20.95 -14.83 45.23
CA ASP A 532 -19.76 -14.77 46.09
C ASP A 532 -18.52 -15.32 45.38
N TYR A 533 -17.72 -14.42 44.83
CA TYR A 533 -16.49 -14.77 44.10
C TYR A 533 -15.29 -15.11 45.01
N ARG A 534 -15.40 -15.17 46.34
CA ARG A 534 -14.25 -15.40 47.25
C ARG A 534 -13.55 -16.74 47.02
N ARG A 535 -14.32 -17.81 46.83
CA ARG A 535 -13.85 -19.21 46.78
C ARG A 535 -13.41 -19.68 45.39
N ARG A 536 -13.13 -18.74 44.48
CA ARG A 536 -12.86 -19.06 43.07
C ARG A 536 -11.47 -19.60 42.79
N TRP A 537 -10.46 -19.33 43.62
CA TRP A 537 -9.05 -19.63 43.32
C TRP A 537 -8.66 -21.00 43.88
N LYS A 538 -7.96 -21.82 43.08
CA LYS A 538 -7.43 -23.12 43.55
C LYS A 538 -6.44 -22.95 44.70
N ASP A 539 -5.51 -22.01 44.56
CA ASP A 539 -4.39 -21.83 45.50
C ASP A 539 -4.76 -21.04 46.76
N TYR A 540 -5.97 -20.47 46.81
CA TYR A 540 -6.44 -19.65 47.93
C TYR A 540 -7.91 -19.96 48.28
N PRO A 541 -8.23 -21.20 48.68
CA PRO A 541 -9.61 -21.64 48.91
C PRO A 541 -10.28 -20.91 50.09
N ASP A 542 -9.49 -20.52 51.10
CA ASP A 542 -9.98 -19.91 52.36
C ASP A 542 -9.89 -18.38 52.38
N ARG A 543 -9.90 -17.75 51.21
CA ARG A 543 -9.78 -16.29 51.11
C ARG A 543 -10.98 -15.58 51.74
N THR A 544 -10.76 -14.91 52.87
CA THR A 544 -11.80 -14.16 53.60
C THR A 544 -12.05 -12.76 53.06
N ARG A 545 -11.07 -12.16 52.36
CA ARG A 545 -11.20 -10.83 51.76
C ARG A 545 -12.21 -10.85 50.59
N PRO A 546 -13.23 -9.97 50.60
CA PRO A 546 -14.21 -9.92 49.54
C PRO A 546 -13.56 -9.60 48.19
N SER A 547 -14.09 -10.19 47.12
CA SER A 547 -13.69 -9.80 45.76
C SER A 547 -14.22 -8.39 45.46
N ARG A 548 -13.50 -7.63 44.61
CA ARG A 548 -14.04 -6.39 44.03
C ARG A 548 -15.39 -6.68 43.38
N VAL A 549 -16.41 -5.90 43.69
CA VAL A 549 -17.77 -6.05 43.14
C VAL A 549 -17.75 -5.82 41.63
N ILE A 550 -18.59 -6.52 40.86
CA ILE A 550 -18.63 -6.40 39.39
C ILE A 550 -18.85 -4.94 38.96
N LEU A 551 -19.86 -4.25 39.52
CA LEU A 551 -20.24 -2.89 39.12
C LEU A 551 -19.36 -1.77 39.70
N SER A 552 -18.36 -2.08 40.54
CA SER A 552 -17.42 -1.07 41.07
C SER A 552 -16.73 -0.30 39.94
N ILE A 553 -16.62 1.02 40.05
CA ILE A 553 -15.93 1.83 39.04
C ILE A 553 -14.44 1.46 38.94
N ASP A 554 -13.84 1.00 40.05
CA ASP A 554 -12.45 0.54 40.15
C ASP A 554 -12.25 -0.92 39.68
N ARG A 555 -13.16 -1.37 38.81
CA ARG A 555 -13.14 -2.69 38.19
C ARG A 555 -13.43 -2.53 36.71
N THR A 556 -12.42 -2.75 35.88
CA THR A 556 -12.56 -2.64 34.42
C THR A 556 -13.48 -3.71 33.84
N LEU A 557 -14.11 -3.43 32.69
CA LEU A 557 -14.90 -4.41 31.94
C LEU A 557 -14.08 -5.67 31.59
N GLY A 558 -12.84 -5.48 31.13
CA GLY A 558 -11.94 -6.59 30.81
C GLY A 558 -11.71 -7.54 32.00
N SER A 559 -11.61 -7.00 33.22
CA SER A 559 -11.48 -7.83 34.44
C SER A 559 -12.76 -8.60 34.80
N VAL A 560 -13.94 -8.12 34.38
CA VAL A 560 -15.22 -8.82 34.52
C VAL A 560 -15.33 -9.93 33.47
N ILE A 561 -14.89 -9.66 32.23
CA ILE A 561 -14.78 -10.70 31.19
C ILE A 561 -13.84 -11.81 31.66
N LYS A 562 -12.65 -11.47 32.18
CA LYS A 562 -11.71 -12.44 32.76
C LYS A 562 -12.33 -13.26 33.90
N LEU A 563 -13.12 -12.63 34.77
CA LEU A 563 -13.79 -13.32 35.88
C LEU A 563 -14.81 -14.36 35.41
N LEU A 564 -15.52 -14.08 34.33
CA LEU A 564 -16.56 -14.95 33.77
C LEU A 564 -16.06 -15.79 32.59
N THR A 565 -14.74 -16.00 32.51
CA THR A 565 -14.08 -16.88 31.55
C THR A 565 -13.39 -18.01 32.31
N PRO A 566 -13.58 -19.29 31.95
CA PRO A 566 -12.92 -20.40 32.62
C PRO A 566 -11.39 -20.23 32.64
N SER A 567 -10.74 -20.64 33.73
CA SER A 567 -9.30 -20.48 33.93
C SER A 567 -8.71 -21.63 34.73
N THR A 568 -7.48 -22.04 34.42
CA THR A 568 -6.73 -23.05 35.17
C THR A 568 -6.46 -22.65 36.62
N ALA A 569 -6.42 -21.33 36.89
CA ALA A 569 -6.25 -20.79 38.24
C ALA A 569 -7.54 -20.88 39.10
N TYR A 570 -8.69 -21.17 38.48
CA TYR A 570 -9.98 -21.27 39.17
C TYR A 570 -10.32 -22.69 39.60
N THR A 571 -11.04 -22.85 40.70
CA THR A 571 -11.56 -24.14 41.17
C THR A 571 -12.44 -24.80 40.10
N ASP A 572 -12.47 -26.12 40.08
CA ASP A 572 -13.25 -26.87 39.08
C ASP A 572 -14.76 -26.59 39.25
N GLU A 573 -15.22 -26.42 40.49
CA GLU A 573 -16.58 -25.99 40.82
C GLU A 573 -16.91 -24.61 40.21
N PHE A 574 -16.00 -23.64 40.32
CA PHE A 574 -16.23 -22.31 39.78
C PHE A 574 -16.16 -22.29 38.25
N ASN A 575 -15.28 -23.08 37.63
CA ASN A 575 -15.27 -23.25 36.17
C ASN A 575 -16.58 -23.88 35.68
N ALA A 576 -17.09 -24.92 36.34
CA ALA A 576 -18.38 -25.52 36.02
C ALA A 576 -19.54 -24.52 36.17
N TYR A 577 -19.51 -23.69 37.22
CA TYR A 577 -20.47 -22.58 37.38
C TYR A 577 -20.40 -21.61 36.19
N ILE A 578 -19.21 -21.18 35.77
CA ILE A 578 -19.05 -20.28 34.62
C ILE A 578 -19.57 -20.92 33.33
N GLU A 579 -19.27 -22.19 33.09
CA GLU A 579 -19.69 -22.92 31.88
C GLU A 579 -21.21 -23.08 31.80
N ALA A 580 -21.88 -23.23 32.95
CA ALA A 580 -23.34 -23.30 33.03
C ALA A 580 -24.04 -21.98 32.66
N ILE A 581 -23.36 -20.83 32.75
CA ILE A 581 -23.96 -19.53 32.41
C ILE A 581 -24.08 -19.42 30.88
N PRO A 582 -25.30 -19.22 30.33
CA PRO A 582 -25.49 -19.03 28.89
C PRO A 582 -24.72 -17.80 28.36
N ASN A 583 -24.18 -17.92 27.14
CA ASN A 583 -23.37 -16.85 26.53
C ASN A 583 -24.13 -15.53 26.37
N HIS A 584 -25.44 -15.58 26.08
CA HIS A 584 -26.27 -14.37 25.97
C HIS A 584 -26.47 -13.67 27.33
N VAL A 585 -26.48 -14.42 28.43
CA VAL A 585 -26.53 -13.85 29.80
C VAL A 585 -25.19 -13.23 30.16
N LYS A 586 -24.05 -13.90 29.89
CA LYS A 586 -22.70 -13.30 30.09
C LYS A 586 -22.58 -11.97 29.35
N ALA A 587 -23.03 -11.95 28.09
CA ALA A 587 -23.02 -10.74 27.27
C ALA A 587 -23.88 -9.62 27.86
N LEU A 588 -25.02 -9.93 28.50
CA LEU A 588 -25.82 -8.95 29.24
C LEU A 588 -25.09 -8.43 30.49
N VAL A 589 -24.44 -9.29 31.28
CA VAL A 589 -23.62 -8.86 32.44
C VAL A 589 -22.56 -7.84 31.99
N PHE A 590 -21.90 -8.11 30.86
CA PHE A 590 -20.91 -7.19 30.27
C PHE A 590 -21.53 -5.87 29.80
N MET A 591 -22.75 -5.89 29.26
CA MET A 591 -23.47 -4.66 28.89
C MET A 591 -23.86 -3.84 30.12
N VAL A 592 -24.42 -4.48 31.16
CA VAL A 592 -24.75 -3.82 32.42
C VAL A 592 -23.51 -3.17 33.01
N LYS A 593 -22.40 -3.92 33.11
CA LYS A 593 -21.13 -3.38 33.56
C LYS A 593 -20.67 -2.17 32.74
N ARG A 594 -20.82 -2.24 31.42
CA ARG A 594 -20.33 -1.21 30.50
C ARG A 594 -21.11 0.10 30.62
N PHE A 595 -22.42 0.03 30.80
CA PHE A 595 -23.27 1.22 30.86
C PHE A 595 -23.49 1.75 32.27
N TYR A 596 -23.23 0.92 33.30
CA TYR A 596 -23.44 1.26 34.70
C TYR A 596 -22.86 2.62 35.08
N ARG A 597 -23.68 3.44 35.74
CA ARG A 597 -23.27 4.69 36.38
C ARG A 597 -23.42 4.56 37.88
N GLN A 598 -22.44 5.07 38.63
CA GLN A 598 -22.44 5.00 40.09
C GLN A 598 -23.69 5.63 40.71
N SER A 599 -24.26 6.65 40.07
CA SER A 599 -25.49 7.32 40.52
C SER A 599 -26.75 6.42 40.49
N TRP A 600 -26.70 5.26 39.84
CA TRP A 600 -27.83 4.33 39.79
C TRP A 600 -27.91 3.44 41.03
N GLY A 601 -26.80 3.19 41.71
CA GLY A 601 -26.75 2.23 42.82
C GLY A 601 -27.31 0.86 42.41
N SER A 602 -28.27 0.34 43.17
CA SER A 602 -28.95 -0.92 42.86
C SER A 602 -30.01 -0.83 41.76
N ASP A 603 -30.40 0.38 41.34
CA ASP A 603 -31.50 0.61 40.39
C ASP A 603 -31.02 0.63 38.93
N TRP A 604 -30.05 -0.23 38.60
CA TRP A 604 -29.49 -0.34 37.26
C TRP A 604 -30.49 -0.98 36.27
N ARG A 605 -31.42 -1.81 36.78
CA ARG A 605 -32.33 -2.64 35.98
C ARG A 605 -33.27 -1.82 35.09
N LYS A 606 -33.81 -0.71 35.61
CA LYS A 606 -34.78 0.15 34.87
C LYS A 606 -34.22 0.77 33.60
N HIS A 607 -32.89 0.82 33.47
CA HIS A 607 -32.21 1.39 32.33
C HIS A 607 -32.15 0.43 31.13
N PHE A 608 -32.51 -0.84 31.32
CA PHE A 608 -32.56 -1.86 30.27
C PHE A 608 -34.01 -2.24 29.98
N SER A 609 -34.42 -2.15 28.71
CA SER A 609 -35.80 -2.38 28.30
C SER A 609 -35.89 -3.04 26.93
N VAL A 610 -37.11 -3.47 26.57
CA VAL A 610 -37.51 -3.83 25.20
C VAL A 610 -38.82 -3.09 24.89
N ASP A 611 -39.08 -2.82 23.62
CA ASP A 611 -40.37 -2.25 23.22
C ASP A 611 -41.50 -3.28 23.38
N LEU A 612 -42.72 -2.80 23.63
CA LEU A 612 -43.92 -3.59 23.41
C LEU A 612 -44.34 -3.47 21.95
N ILE A 613 -44.20 -4.54 21.17
CA ILE A 613 -44.57 -4.61 19.76
C ILE A 613 -45.85 -5.45 19.67
N ASN A 614 -46.95 -4.84 19.23
CA ASN A 614 -48.26 -5.49 19.16
C ASN A 614 -48.69 -6.17 20.47
N GLY A 615 -48.40 -5.53 21.61
CA GLY A 615 -48.77 -6.02 22.95
C GLY A 615 -47.86 -7.11 23.53
N LYS A 616 -46.79 -7.50 22.83
CA LYS A 616 -45.79 -8.46 23.34
C LYS A 616 -44.43 -7.78 23.51
N PRO A 617 -43.62 -8.17 24.52
CA PRO A 617 -42.23 -7.74 24.60
C PRO A 617 -41.51 -8.11 23.30
N GLY A 618 -40.84 -7.13 22.70
CA GLY A 618 -39.96 -7.33 21.56
C GLY A 618 -38.63 -7.92 22.01
N ASN A 619 -37.79 -8.23 21.02
CA ASN A 619 -36.52 -8.91 21.26
C ASN A 619 -35.31 -7.98 21.17
N GLU A 620 -35.49 -6.72 20.78
CA GLU A 620 -34.41 -5.73 20.65
C GLU A 620 -34.13 -5.07 22.00
N LEU A 621 -32.97 -5.37 22.59
CA LEU A 621 -32.54 -4.75 23.84
C LEU A 621 -32.25 -3.25 23.63
N LYS A 622 -32.80 -2.45 24.54
CA LYS A 622 -32.58 -1.02 24.65
C LYS A 622 -31.88 -0.65 25.95
N PHE A 623 -31.15 0.46 25.88
CA PHE A 623 -30.55 1.13 27.02
C PHE A 623 -31.04 2.58 27.06
N ASP A 624 -31.70 3.01 28.13
CA ASP A 624 -32.33 4.33 28.27
C ASP A 624 -33.19 4.72 27.05
N ASN A 625 -34.04 3.78 26.61
CA ASN A 625 -34.89 3.86 25.41
C ASN A 625 -34.13 4.05 24.08
N ARG A 626 -32.80 3.90 24.08
CA ARG A 626 -31.96 3.94 22.88
C ARG A 626 -31.61 2.53 22.44
N LYS A 627 -31.54 2.32 21.12
CA LYS A 627 -31.09 1.05 20.54
C LYS A 627 -29.59 0.88 20.80
N ILE A 628 -29.21 -0.29 21.29
CA ILE A 628 -27.80 -0.66 21.44
C ILE A 628 -27.31 -1.23 20.10
N ARG A 629 -26.13 -0.80 19.66
CA ARG A 629 -25.49 -1.25 18.42
C ARG A 629 -24.22 -2.06 18.71
N PRO A 630 -24.34 -3.35 19.12
CA PRO A 630 -23.16 -4.21 19.26
C PRO A 630 -22.50 -4.50 17.91
N SER A 631 -21.20 -4.78 17.96
CA SER A 631 -20.40 -5.18 16.81
C SER A 631 -20.43 -6.70 16.63
N TYR A 632 -20.54 -7.14 15.39
CA TYR A 632 -20.50 -8.53 14.97
C TYR A 632 -19.53 -8.72 13.81
N LEU A 633 -19.08 -9.96 13.62
CA LEU A 633 -18.30 -10.37 12.46
C LEU A 633 -18.92 -11.61 11.83
N ARG A 634 -18.95 -11.66 10.50
CA ARG A 634 -19.31 -12.86 9.76
C ARG A 634 -18.10 -13.80 9.71
N VAL A 635 -18.30 -15.07 10.09
CA VAL A 635 -17.27 -16.11 10.03
C VAL A 635 -17.80 -17.30 9.22
N GLY A 636 -17.71 -17.17 7.91
CA GLY A 636 -18.22 -18.15 6.95
C GLY A 636 -19.74 -18.22 6.86
N PHE A 637 -20.22 -19.31 6.26
CA PHE A 637 -21.63 -19.60 6.01
C PHE A 637 -21.98 -20.97 6.59
N ARG A 638 -23.26 -21.20 6.95
CA ARG A 638 -23.73 -22.50 7.44
C ARG A 638 -24.06 -23.45 6.28
N ASP A 639 -24.83 -22.97 5.30
CA ASP A 639 -25.16 -23.65 4.04
C ASP A 639 -25.28 -22.57 2.96
N GLU A 640 -24.24 -22.32 2.14
CA GLU A 640 -24.00 -21.32 1.03
C GLU A 640 -24.69 -19.93 1.02
N GLN A 641 -25.64 -19.66 1.90
CA GLN A 641 -26.62 -18.58 1.91
C GLN A 641 -26.75 -18.01 3.33
N ALA A 642 -26.77 -18.85 4.36
CA ALA A 642 -26.94 -18.40 5.75
C ALA A 642 -25.61 -17.91 6.36
N TRP A 643 -25.56 -16.62 6.73
CA TRP A 643 -24.40 -16.01 7.37
C TRP A 643 -24.21 -16.54 8.79
N ARG A 644 -22.97 -16.91 9.14
CA ARG A 644 -22.61 -17.22 10.53
C ARG A 644 -22.08 -15.96 11.19
N ILE A 645 -22.91 -15.33 12.00
CA ILE A 645 -22.62 -14.02 12.63
C ILE A 645 -22.27 -14.24 14.11
N PHE A 646 -21.12 -13.70 14.53
CA PHE A 646 -20.63 -13.81 15.90
C PHE A 646 -20.46 -12.43 16.53
N LYS A 647 -20.94 -12.27 17.76
CA LYS A 647 -20.79 -11.04 18.52
C LYS A 647 -19.34 -10.85 18.93
N LEU A 648 -18.78 -9.69 18.62
CA LEU A 648 -17.46 -9.29 19.11
C LEU A 648 -17.55 -8.91 20.59
N ARG A 649 -16.43 -9.03 21.31
CA ARG A 649 -16.36 -8.56 22.70
C ARG A 649 -16.65 -7.06 22.76
N MET A 650 -17.29 -6.61 23.83
CA MET A 650 -17.64 -5.19 24.00
C MET A 650 -16.41 -4.27 24.16
N ASP A 651 -15.27 -4.84 24.55
CA ASP A 651 -13.98 -4.17 24.69
C ASP A 651 -13.04 -4.39 23.49
N PHE A 652 -13.47 -5.14 22.46
CA PHE A 652 -12.67 -5.35 21.26
C PHE A 652 -12.71 -4.12 20.36
N MET A 653 -11.54 -3.78 19.79
CA MET A 653 -11.40 -2.91 18.63
C MET A 653 -10.49 -3.60 17.61
N PRO A 654 -10.75 -3.43 16.30
CA PRO A 654 -9.78 -3.77 15.27
C PRO A 654 -8.40 -3.21 15.61
N SER A 655 -7.34 -4.00 15.45
CA SER A 655 -5.98 -3.47 15.58
C SER A 655 -5.75 -2.32 14.62
N GLU A 656 -5.01 -1.31 15.07
CA GLU A 656 -4.44 -0.31 14.16
C GLU A 656 -3.34 -1.00 13.35
N LYS A 657 -3.42 -0.89 12.02
CA LYS A 657 -2.49 -1.55 11.11
C LYS A 657 -1.67 -0.50 10.37
N ILE A 658 -0.36 -0.71 10.37
CA ILE A 658 0.58 0.02 9.51
C ILE A 658 1.07 -0.97 8.47
N GLN A 659 0.78 -0.73 7.20
CA GLN A 659 1.21 -1.61 6.12
C GLN A 659 2.72 -1.46 5.92
N MET A 660 3.43 -2.59 5.97
CA MET A 660 4.88 -2.63 5.80
C MET A 660 5.29 -3.30 4.49
N GLU A 661 4.43 -4.14 3.92
CA GLU A 661 4.68 -4.87 2.67
C GLU A 661 3.36 -5.03 1.89
N ASP A 662 3.46 -5.25 0.58
CA ASP A 662 2.30 -5.59 -0.25
C ASP A 662 2.62 -6.66 -1.30
N ASP A 663 3.59 -6.44 -2.20
CA ASP A 663 3.84 -7.34 -3.34
C ASP A 663 5.31 -7.60 -3.69
N ILE A 664 6.19 -6.63 -3.51
CA ILE A 664 7.64 -6.78 -3.73
C ILE A 664 8.35 -6.39 -2.44
N THR A 665 8.84 -7.41 -1.72
CA THR A 665 9.53 -7.24 -0.44
C THR A 665 11.00 -7.66 -0.60
N ALA A 666 11.92 -6.83 -0.12
CA ALA A 666 13.30 -7.23 0.14
C ALA A 666 13.45 -7.57 1.63
N SER A 667 14.14 -8.66 1.95
CA SER A 667 14.35 -9.07 3.33
C SER A 667 15.76 -9.58 3.60
N VAL A 668 16.17 -9.54 4.88
CA VAL A 668 17.47 -10.01 5.36
C VAL A 668 17.28 -10.73 6.70
N MET A 669 18.09 -11.77 6.92
CA MET A 669 18.18 -12.46 8.20
C MET A 669 19.39 -11.96 8.99
N VAL A 670 19.17 -11.52 10.22
CA VAL A 670 20.22 -11.03 11.13
C VAL A 670 20.30 -11.91 12.38
N PRO A 671 21.48 -12.41 12.75
CA PRO A 671 21.68 -13.13 14.01
C PRO A 671 21.34 -12.29 15.25
N HIS A 672 20.76 -12.94 16.26
CA HIS A 672 20.37 -12.29 17.53
C HIS A 672 21.53 -11.51 18.17
N ASN A 673 22.74 -12.08 18.17
CA ASN A 673 23.91 -11.48 18.82
C ASN A 673 24.44 -10.20 18.16
N GLN A 674 23.92 -9.82 16.99
CA GLN A 674 24.27 -8.57 16.31
C GLN A 674 23.25 -7.45 16.56
N LEU A 675 22.10 -7.77 17.17
CA LEU A 675 20.99 -6.84 17.35
C LEU A 675 20.98 -6.30 18.78
N PRO A 676 21.16 -4.99 18.98
CA PRO A 676 20.99 -4.39 20.29
C PRO A 676 19.50 -4.22 20.61
N TYR A 677 19.14 -4.22 21.91
CA TYR A 677 17.81 -3.87 22.41
C TYR A 677 16.62 -4.72 21.88
N ILE A 678 16.84 -6.03 21.68
CA ILE A 678 15.75 -6.96 21.34
C ILE A 678 14.80 -7.10 22.53
N ASN A 679 13.50 -7.22 22.25
CA ASN A 679 12.50 -7.55 23.26
C ASN A 679 12.90 -8.89 23.95
N PRO A 680 13.10 -8.92 25.29
CA PRO A 680 13.53 -10.13 26.00
C PRO A 680 12.63 -11.35 25.82
N GLU A 681 11.37 -11.16 25.43
CA GLU A 681 10.44 -12.26 25.12
C GLU A 681 10.81 -12.98 23.80
N TYR A 682 11.59 -12.35 22.93
CA TYR A 682 12.01 -12.91 21.65
C TYR A 682 13.32 -13.67 21.78
N THR A 683 13.23 -15.00 21.80
CA THR A 683 14.36 -15.91 22.06
C THR A 683 14.92 -16.59 20.81
N ASN A 684 14.46 -16.21 19.62
CA ASN A 684 14.94 -16.76 18.35
C ASN A 684 16.43 -16.44 18.10
N GLY A 685 17.14 -17.36 17.45
CA GLY A 685 18.56 -17.21 17.12
C GLY A 685 18.88 -16.21 16.01
N SER A 686 17.89 -15.90 15.16
CA SER A 686 17.96 -14.87 14.11
C SER A 686 16.59 -14.23 13.91
N PHE A 687 16.59 -13.02 13.37
CA PHE A 687 15.39 -12.23 13.08
C PHE A 687 15.36 -11.80 11.63
N LYS A 688 14.16 -11.78 11.06
CA LYS A 688 13.92 -11.33 9.68
C LYS A 688 13.52 -9.86 9.70
N PHE A 689 14.20 -9.06 8.89
CA PHE A 689 13.84 -7.67 8.64
C PHE A 689 13.43 -7.53 7.20
N THR A 690 12.38 -6.75 6.95
CA THR A 690 11.78 -6.60 5.62
C THR A 690 11.62 -5.13 5.28
N THR A 691 11.71 -4.79 4.00
CA THR A 691 11.27 -3.50 3.49
C THR A 691 10.51 -3.67 2.19
N ASN A 692 9.50 -2.82 1.98
CA ASN A 692 8.80 -2.76 0.72
C ASN A 692 9.65 -2.04 -0.32
N CYS A 693 9.78 -2.63 -1.51
CA CYS A 693 10.51 -2.03 -2.62
C CYS A 693 9.69 -0.96 -3.38
N GLU A 694 8.41 -0.80 -3.04
CA GLU A 694 7.45 0.03 -3.78
C GLU A 694 7.03 1.29 -2.99
N TYR A 695 6.87 2.40 -3.71
CA TYR A 695 6.34 3.68 -3.21
C TYR A 695 4.83 3.82 -3.41
N ARG A 696 4.27 3.15 -4.43
CA ARG A 696 2.82 3.07 -4.70
C ARG A 696 2.43 1.64 -5.03
N PHE A 697 1.23 1.23 -4.63
CA PHE A 697 0.76 -0.15 -4.81
C PHE A 697 -0.19 -0.28 -5.99
N PHE A 698 0.07 -1.24 -6.88
CA PHE A 698 -0.75 -1.49 -8.06
C PHE A 698 -1.99 -2.32 -7.73
N GLN A 699 -2.94 -1.70 -7.05
CA GLN A 699 -4.13 -2.35 -6.48
C GLN A 699 -5.11 -2.80 -7.55
N ARG A 700 -5.82 -3.91 -7.25
CA ARG A 700 -6.99 -4.39 -7.99
C ARG A 700 -8.21 -4.36 -7.07
N PRO A 701 -9.03 -3.30 -7.11
CA PRO A 701 -10.16 -3.16 -6.19
C PRO A 701 -11.38 -3.93 -6.72
N ASP A 702 -11.35 -5.26 -6.57
CA ASP A 702 -12.41 -6.15 -7.09
C ASP A 702 -13.80 -5.79 -6.53
N ASP A 703 -13.87 -5.30 -5.30
CA ASP A 703 -15.13 -4.96 -4.62
C ASP A 703 -15.62 -3.52 -4.88
N ALA A 704 -14.80 -2.65 -5.49
CA ALA A 704 -15.16 -1.25 -5.72
C ALA A 704 -16.21 -1.05 -6.82
N ILE A 705 -16.51 -2.12 -7.58
CA ILE A 705 -17.68 -2.16 -8.46
C ILE A 705 -19.00 -2.04 -7.69
N HIS A 706 -19.00 -2.43 -6.41
CA HIS A 706 -20.15 -2.32 -5.51
C HIS A 706 -20.12 -0.97 -4.80
N LYS A 707 -20.97 -0.04 -5.26
CA LYS A 707 -21.12 1.33 -4.75
C LYS A 707 -21.20 1.36 -3.21
N GLY A 708 -20.31 2.11 -2.56
CA GLY A 708 -20.26 2.32 -1.12
C GLY A 708 -19.56 1.22 -0.31
N TYR A 709 -19.12 0.13 -0.95
CA TYR A 709 -18.55 -1.03 -0.25
C TYR A 709 -17.05 -0.84 0.05
N ASP A 710 -16.21 -0.70 -0.99
CA ASP A 710 -14.77 -0.47 -0.81
C ASP A 710 -14.46 1.02 -0.62
N LYS A 711 -14.65 1.49 0.62
CA LYS A 711 -14.47 2.89 1.00
C LYS A 711 -13.05 3.41 0.75
N GLN A 712 -12.04 2.54 0.81
CA GLN A 712 -10.65 2.94 0.60
C GLN A 712 -10.41 3.17 -0.90
N ALA A 713 -10.77 2.21 -1.75
CA ALA A 713 -10.65 2.36 -3.19
C ALA A 713 -11.49 3.53 -3.73
N GLU A 714 -12.71 3.72 -3.22
CA GLU A 714 -13.56 4.87 -3.58
C GLU A 714 -12.91 6.22 -3.23
N LYS A 715 -12.27 6.31 -2.06
CA LYS A 715 -11.52 7.50 -1.66
C LYS A 715 -10.32 7.74 -2.58
N ASP A 716 -9.53 6.70 -2.85
CA ASP A 716 -8.31 6.82 -3.65
C ASP A 716 -8.59 7.16 -5.11
N LEU A 717 -9.56 6.50 -5.74
CA LEU A 717 -9.96 6.74 -7.14
C LEU A 717 -10.60 8.12 -7.35
N SER A 718 -11.08 8.74 -6.27
CA SER A 718 -11.62 10.10 -6.26
C SER A 718 -10.56 11.17 -5.96
N SER A 719 -9.34 10.76 -5.58
CA SER A 719 -8.25 11.66 -5.17
C SER A 719 -7.37 12.07 -6.35
N ASN A 720 -6.76 13.26 -6.26
CA ASN A 720 -5.87 13.80 -7.30
C ASN A 720 -4.59 12.97 -7.49
N ASN A 721 -3.87 13.26 -8.59
CA ASN A 721 -2.61 12.63 -8.97
C ASN A 721 -2.68 11.10 -9.20
N LEU A 722 -3.86 10.62 -9.56
CA LEU A 722 -4.18 9.23 -9.84
C LEU A 722 -3.47 8.74 -11.12
N PHE A 723 -2.92 7.53 -11.05
CA PHE A 723 -2.63 6.71 -12.22
C PHE A 723 -3.63 5.55 -12.23
N ALA A 724 -4.44 5.45 -13.27
CA ALA A 724 -5.44 4.40 -13.43
C ALA A 724 -5.27 3.64 -14.75
N THR A 725 -5.67 2.37 -14.77
CA THR A 725 -5.77 1.55 -15.98
C THR A 725 -6.96 0.61 -15.88
N ASN A 726 -7.56 0.28 -17.02
CA ASN A 726 -8.76 -0.54 -17.16
C ASN A 726 -10.00 0.04 -16.48
N TYR A 727 -10.17 1.36 -16.54
CA TYR A 727 -11.43 2.06 -16.25
C TYR A 727 -12.02 2.67 -17.52
N GLN A 728 -13.34 2.89 -17.51
CA GLN A 728 -14.01 3.57 -18.60
C GLN A 728 -13.69 5.08 -18.55
N PRO A 729 -13.27 5.71 -19.67
CA PRO A 729 -13.12 7.16 -19.74
C PRO A 729 -14.51 7.81 -19.79
N LEU A 730 -15.01 8.30 -18.67
CA LEU A 730 -16.37 8.85 -18.56
C LEU A 730 -16.39 10.32 -18.96
N THR A 731 -17.32 10.67 -19.85
CA THR A 731 -17.62 12.06 -20.24
C THR A 731 -18.59 12.70 -19.25
N LYS A 732 -18.85 14.01 -19.39
CA LYS A 732 -19.89 14.68 -18.59
C LYS A 732 -21.27 14.03 -18.73
N ALA A 733 -21.65 13.62 -19.95
CA ALA A 733 -22.93 12.97 -20.19
C ALA A 733 -23.04 11.64 -19.44
N ASP A 734 -21.99 10.82 -19.47
CA ASP A 734 -21.95 9.54 -18.75
C ASP A 734 -22.07 9.75 -17.23
N VAL A 735 -21.38 10.77 -16.70
CA VAL A 735 -21.42 11.09 -15.27
C VAL A 735 -22.76 11.68 -14.84
N GLU A 736 -23.42 12.45 -15.70
CA GLU A 736 -24.79 12.90 -15.46
C GLU A 736 -25.77 11.72 -15.39
N GLU A 737 -25.62 10.70 -16.25
CA GLU A 737 -26.41 9.48 -16.18
C GLU A 737 -26.18 8.73 -14.86
N ILE A 738 -24.92 8.56 -14.45
CA ILE A 738 -24.57 7.95 -13.15
C ILE A 738 -25.20 8.71 -11.98
N LYS A 739 -25.23 10.05 -12.06
CA LYS A 739 -25.85 10.89 -11.03
C LYS A 739 -27.39 10.81 -11.05
N ASN A 740 -27.99 10.64 -12.23
CA ASN A 740 -29.43 10.53 -12.41
C ASN A 740 -30.00 9.18 -11.93
N ASP A 741 -29.18 8.13 -11.84
CA ASP A 741 -29.47 6.95 -11.03
C ASP A 741 -29.44 7.31 -9.53
N VAL A 742 -30.52 7.92 -9.04
CA VAL A 742 -30.61 8.45 -7.67
C VAL A 742 -30.29 7.38 -6.62
N MET A 743 -30.77 6.15 -6.82
CA MET A 743 -30.54 5.06 -5.86
C MET A 743 -29.07 4.63 -5.86
N GLY A 744 -28.45 4.51 -7.03
CA GLY A 744 -27.02 4.25 -7.14
C GLY A 744 -26.16 5.39 -6.60
N TYR A 745 -26.51 6.63 -6.91
CA TYR A 745 -25.77 7.82 -6.46
C TYR A 745 -25.75 7.93 -4.94
N ILE A 746 -26.88 7.67 -4.26
CA ILE A 746 -26.95 7.70 -2.78
C ILE A 746 -26.07 6.61 -2.15
N ALA A 747 -25.87 5.48 -2.82
CA ALA A 747 -25.07 4.36 -2.32
C ALA A 747 -23.56 4.67 -2.28
N TYR A 748 -23.05 5.58 -3.11
CA TYR A 748 -21.64 5.98 -3.07
C TYR A 748 -21.22 6.62 -1.74
N THR A 749 -19.94 6.50 -1.42
CA THR A 749 -19.34 7.30 -0.35
C THR A 749 -19.29 8.79 -0.72
N ASP A 750 -19.14 9.64 0.30
CA ASP A 750 -19.06 11.09 0.13
C ASP A 750 -17.89 11.54 -0.79
N PRO A 751 -16.69 10.92 -0.76
CA PRO A 751 -15.62 11.23 -1.71
C PRO A 751 -16.03 11.08 -3.18
N VAL A 752 -16.73 10.01 -3.55
CA VAL A 752 -17.17 9.78 -4.93
C VAL A 752 -18.23 10.78 -5.34
N LYS A 753 -19.20 11.08 -4.45
CA LYS A 753 -20.23 12.11 -4.69
C LYS A 753 -19.58 13.49 -4.92
N ALA A 754 -18.64 13.88 -4.06
CA ALA A 754 -17.91 15.13 -4.19
C ALA A 754 -17.10 15.17 -5.50
N HIS A 755 -16.46 14.07 -5.88
CA HIS A 755 -15.73 13.95 -7.15
C HIS A 755 -16.64 14.13 -8.37
N ILE A 756 -17.78 13.43 -8.40
CA ILE A 756 -18.80 13.54 -9.46
C ILE A 756 -19.26 14.99 -9.60
N GLU A 757 -19.61 15.64 -8.50
CA GLU A 757 -20.07 17.03 -8.52
C GLU A 757 -18.97 18.00 -8.98
N ALA A 758 -17.74 17.80 -8.53
CA ALA A 758 -16.60 18.61 -8.92
C ALA A 758 -16.28 18.44 -10.41
N PHE A 759 -16.43 17.24 -10.97
CA PHE A 759 -16.22 16.97 -12.39
C PHE A 759 -17.25 17.65 -13.28
N LEU A 760 -18.54 17.53 -12.93
CA LEU A 760 -19.60 18.16 -13.72
C LEU A 760 -19.46 19.69 -13.78
N LYS A 761 -18.91 20.31 -12.72
CA LYS A 761 -18.66 21.76 -12.61
C LYS A 761 -17.35 22.24 -13.26
N SER A 762 -16.41 21.35 -13.56
CA SER A 762 -15.10 21.72 -14.13
C SER A 762 -15.06 21.68 -15.65
N ASP A 763 -13.98 22.19 -16.24
CA ASP A 763 -13.72 22.10 -17.68
C ASP A 763 -13.01 20.79 -18.10
N ASP A 764 -12.79 19.88 -17.15
CA ASP A 764 -12.22 18.56 -17.42
C ASP A 764 -13.10 17.75 -18.39
N ALA A 765 -12.49 17.12 -19.40
CA ALA A 765 -13.21 16.36 -20.42
C ALA A 765 -13.60 14.95 -19.97
N TYR A 766 -12.77 14.32 -19.14
CA TYR A 766 -12.95 12.93 -18.69
C TYR A 766 -12.74 12.77 -17.19
N CYS A 767 -13.39 11.77 -16.60
CA CYS A 767 -13.04 11.25 -15.28
C CYS A 767 -13.14 9.72 -15.26
N VAL A 768 -12.83 9.11 -14.11
CA VAL A 768 -13.19 7.72 -13.81
C VAL A 768 -14.02 7.67 -12.53
N VAL A 769 -14.87 6.66 -12.41
CA VAL A 769 -15.65 6.34 -11.21
C VAL A 769 -15.41 4.88 -10.84
N SER A 770 -15.34 4.58 -9.54
CA SER A 770 -14.99 3.26 -9.00
C SER A 770 -15.85 2.11 -9.53
N SER A 771 -17.13 2.39 -9.83
CA SER A 771 -18.10 1.42 -10.34
C SER A 771 -17.96 1.10 -11.83
N GLU A 772 -17.16 1.87 -12.58
CA GLU A 772 -17.12 1.82 -14.04
C GLU A 772 -15.78 1.29 -14.59
N PRO A 773 -15.45 -0.01 -14.41
CA PRO A 773 -14.33 -0.63 -15.11
C PRO A 773 -14.48 -0.51 -16.63
N ARG A 774 -13.34 -0.55 -17.34
CA ARG A 774 -13.30 -0.56 -18.80
C ARG A 774 -14.13 -1.72 -19.35
N ILE A 775 -14.93 -1.46 -20.38
CA ILE A 775 -15.60 -2.51 -21.13
C ILE A 775 -14.63 -3.20 -22.10
N VAL A 776 -14.47 -4.51 -21.98
CA VAL A 776 -13.65 -5.37 -22.85
C VAL A 776 -14.54 -6.48 -23.39
N ASN A 777 -14.70 -6.57 -24.71
CA ASN A 777 -15.59 -7.54 -25.37
C ASN A 777 -17.03 -7.50 -24.82
N GLY A 778 -17.56 -6.29 -24.58
CA GLY A 778 -18.94 -6.09 -24.12
C GLY A 778 -19.19 -6.32 -22.63
N VAL A 779 -18.17 -6.66 -21.84
CA VAL A 779 -18.30 -6.84 -20.37
C VAL A 779 -17.28 -6.00 -19.60
N PRO A 780 -17.58 -5.56 -18.36
CA PRO A 780 -16.60 -4.90 -17.51
C PRO A 780 -15.36 -5.76 -17.28
N SER A 781 -14.17 -5.16 -17.39
CA SER A 781 -12.91 -5.84 -17.12
C SER A 781 -12.87 -6.33 -15.67
N LYS A 782 -12.36 -7.55 -15.47
CA LYS A 782 -12.10 -8.13 -14.15
C LYS A 782 -10.73 -7.74 -13.59
N ASN A 783 -10.08 -6.75 -14.19
CA ASN A 783 -8.77 -6.27 -13.78
C ASN A 783 -8.68 -4.73 -13.77
N PRO A 784 -9.63 -4.00 -13.17
CA PRO A 784 -9.48 -2.57 -12.93
C PRO A 784 -8.27 -2.35 -12.01
N ARG A 785 -7.45 -1.33 -12.28
CA ARG A 785 -6.24 -1.08 -11.48
C ARG A 785 -5.99 0.41 -11.29
N TYR A 786 -5.37 0.72 -10.16
CA TYR A 786 -4.81 2.05 -9.89
C TYR A 786 -3.54 1.94 -9.06
N LEU A 787 -2.76 3.03 -9.02
CA LEU A 787 -1.64 3.16 -8.09
C LEU A 787 -2.11 3.83 -6.80
N GLU A 788 -2.30 3.02 -5.76
CA GLU A 788 -2.56 3.46 -4.40
C GLU A 788 -1.30 4.11 -3.82
N HIS A 789 -1.47 5.28 -3.22
CA HIS A 789 -0.39 5.92 -2.47
C HIS A 789 -0.17 5.22 -1.13
N ARG A 790 1.09 5.06 -0.76
CA ARG A 790 1.47 4.49 0.54
C ARG A 790 0.83 5.26 1.71
N SER A 791 0.04 4.56 2.52
CA SER A 791 -0.67 5.17 3.66
C SER A 791 0.29 5.83 4.65
N ASP A 792 1.48 5.26 4.81
CA ASP A 792 2.56 5.81 5.61
C ASP A 792 3.08 7.17 5.12
N PHE A 793 2.98 7.41 3.80
CA PHE A 793 3.38 8.67 3.19
C PHE A 793 2.28 9.74 3.28
N ILE A 794 1.01 9.32 3.24
CA ILE A 794 -0.15 10.24 3.25
C ILE A 794 -0.57 10.61 4.68
N ASP A 795 -0.57 9.65 5.61
CA ASP A 795 -0.99 9.81 7.01
C ASP A 795 0.17 9.42 7.95
N PRO A 796 1.23 10.25 8.02
CA PRO A 796 2.43 9.90 8.76
C PRO A 796 2.26 9.96 10.27
N LEU A 797 1.15 10.53 10.74
CA LEU A 797 0.87 10.68 12.16
C LEU A 797 0.83 9.32 12.86
N LYS A 798 0.25 8.30 12.23
CA LYS A 798 0.16 6.96 12.81
C LYS A 798 1.52 6.30 12.97
N ILE A 799 2.41 6.44 11.98
CA ILE A 799 3.78 5.93 12.10
C ILE A 799 4.51 6.66 13.21
N TYR A 800 4.47 7.99 13.19
CA TYR A 800 5.15 8.77 14.21
C TYR A 800 4.68 8.38 15.61
N LEU A 801 3.36 8.27 15.82
CA LEU A 801 2.79 7.78 17.08
C LEU A 801 3.25 6.37 17.44
N SER A 802 3.41 5.49 16.46
CA SER A 802 3.90 4.13 16.71
C SER A 802 5.38 4.09 17.12
N GLU A 803 6.23 4.91 16.49
CA GLU A 803 7.64 5.06 16.88
C GLU A 803 7.76 5.62 18.30
N VAL A 804 6.98 6.66 18.60
CA VAL A 804 6.91 7.26 19.94
C VAL A 804 6.45 6.24 20.98
N GLY A 805 5.43 5.45 20.66
CA GLY A 805 4.96 4.38 21.55
C GLY A 805 6.07 3.39 21.89
N VAL A 806 6.76 2.86 20.87
CA VAL A 806 7.86 1.89 21.07
C VAL A 806 9.05 2.50 21.83
N HIS A 807 9.40 3.76 21.59
CA HIS A 807 10.46 4.45 22.36
C HIS A 807 10.11 4.65 23.83
N PHE A 808 8.83 4.86 24.17
CA PHE A 808 8.43 5.02 25.57
C PHE A 808 8.33 3.68 26.29
N SER A 809 8.02 2.60 25.56
CA SER A 809 7.90 1.27 26.16
C SER A 809 9.23 0.57 26.39
N ARG A 810 10.33 1.04 25.80
CA ARG A 810 11.67 0.44 25.83
C ARG A 810 12.72 1.45 26.28
#